data_AF-A0A7X9XG19-F1
#
_entry.id   AF-A0A7X9XG19-F1
#
_cell.length_a   1.000
_cell.length_b   1.000
_cell.length_c   1.000
_cell.angle_alpha   90.00
_cell.angle_beta   90.00
_cell.angle_gamma   90.00
#
_symmetry.space_group_name_H-M   'P 1'
#
loop_
_entity.id
_entity.type
_entity.pdbx_description
1 polymer ?
#
loop_
_entity_poly.entity_id
_entity_poly.type
_entity_poly.pdbx_seq_one_letter_code
_entity_poly.pdbx_strand_id
1 'polypeptide(L)'
;MNKDKEYIVPMMFKLDDEIYADVYFLPMPKSLKEKLLNLEEKSNAKFNRSYHYLPLNSLKKLFVTHLDGVVDMKDVSNNTVDDRWIVSDREINTNLVMNIIRSWIEAFYIEETELEKKRKNNDEVKEYANRICEELKDVDFSQNVRKENLLLFNKGRNYDKDGFRILPLLVVNNIIGTDISINGQKTKFYYSGKNEIVTNPTGLKDINDKDYFSYVVNFSVQTLPPKNESYLNINISIRRWISRNEEEIKPFLDTEKTVYLKVGGEDNYKLQPMRIKYNFLSKKIDWVLSDKECYSVCYDNSNDDNLNDPEDILIKPQLYIQKALIPFEYGMGNAGKKIKHNMHAGEPFADYKTIFIDIMSKIPFKIEEEPLEAIKLQYNNENPKSYFDDYFNIENKERFHQVLQSALFEEQLTVEIWYNGGSEKIVEQLKYFLSNHLEDTATIITTRDLGEFSECLELKNENSKKNLEGFNDRIDLIENNIEHTNKPTLAFVILAGPGEFKIKDSNGNEKSDSRVDPKHAIRIGFAHTGRLTQFITPEAFYEAEKKRLNKIERYKIKMKEYEEGKSEKEPKSLYKSDNYNQVIKNTILDGYRQLGILTDVSKRKMLKNTVVSGIYVCNYINTKNGTTLEPFAIMVTCDFEKMQIKAFAKMETVIEYPYWKFILELSNEACKKGRNRRIKTSGNGVIKCFEKLIKDEKNHLVVIIADGTSRKLIKGISNSEIIKYLDEDKKQINELYIDNFEGGIITTDKLNNISLIRMRVNNEVPDYYPGKNEKQEFMNKSGVYKYEDVYYSLDTRTERESHTLDEKESRVINNSAFTHRNIEEIYPMYVGDNFNNIEHCILNIHNLRKASIQFETQKTVLPLPLHLAKLIIDDYII
;
A
#
# COMPACT_ATOMS: atom_id res chain seq x y z
N MET A 1 -30.16 22.22 -0.97
CA MET A 1 -28.82 22.52 -0.41
C MET A 1 -28.94 22.94 1.05
N ASN A 2 -28.42 22.14 1.98
CA ASN A 2 -28.28 22.53 3.39
C ASN A 2 -27.02 23.40 3.54
N LYS A 3 -27.17 24.73 3.51
CA LYS A 3 -26.03 25.68 3.48
C LYS A 3 -25.15 25.69 4.74
N ASP A 4 -25.53 25.01 5.81
CA ASP A 4 -24.89 25.17 7.13
C ASP A 4 -24.10 23.93 7.64
N LYS A 5 -24.02 22.83 6.87
CA LYS A 5 -23.31 21.62 7.32
C LYS A 5 -22.02 21.39 6.53
N GLU A 6 -20.94 21.14 7.24
CA GLU A 6 -19.65 20.77 6.65
C GLU A 6 -19.75 19.39 5.99
N TYR A 7 -19.23 19.24 4.77
CA TYR A 7 -19.32 18.01 4.00
C TYR A 7 -18.09 17.79 3.12
N ILE A 8 -17.96 16.56 2.62
CA ILE A 8 -17.07 16.17 1.53
C ILE A 8 -17.89 15.48 0.43
N VAL A 9 -17.37 15.49 -0.79
CA VAL A 9 -17.92 14.75 -1.92
C VAL A 9 -17.01 13.54 -2.18
N PRO A 10 -17.40 12.32 -1.78
CA PRO A 10 -16.73 11.11 -2.24
C PRO A 10 -16.89 10.97 -3.76
N MET A 11 -15.80 10.70 -4.47
CA MET A 11 -15.73 10.70 -5.92
C MET A 11 -16.20 9.37 -6.51
N MET A 12 -17.51 9.15 -6.43
CA MET A 12 -18.17 7.97 -6.95
C MET A 12 -19.58 8.29 -7.45
N PHE A 13 -20.09 7.46 -8.36
CA PHE A 13 -21.47 7.54 -8.86
C PHE A 13 -22.24 6.28 -8.49
N LYS A 14 -23.47 6.46 -8.03
CA LYS A 14 -24.38 5.36 -7.75
C LYS A 14 -24.94 4.78 -9.05
N LEU A 15 -25.00 3.44 -9.16
CA LEU A 15 -25.45 2.73 -10.37
C LEU A 15 -26.93 2.33 -10.26
N ASP A 16 -27.83 3.31 -10.17
CA ASP A 16 -29.25 3.08 -9.82
C ASP A 16 -30.18 2.66 -10.96
N ASP A 17 -29.74 2.77 -12.20
CA ASP A 17 -30.54 2.37 -13.36
C ASP A 17 -30.12 1.01 -13.92
N GLU A 18 -30.91 0.49 -14.85
CA GLU A 18 -30.55 -0.69 -15.63
C GLU A 18 -29.46 -0.32 -16.65
N ILE A 19 -28.30 -0.95 -16.51
CA ILE A 19 -27.16 -0.72 -17.40
C ILE A 19 -27.00 -1.95 -18.28
N TYR A 20 -27.27 -1.77 -19.57
CA TYR A 20 -27.08 -2.77 -20.60
C TYR A 20 -25.79 -2.51 -21.36
N ALA A 21 -25.15 -3.59 -21.83
CA ALA A 21 -24.01 -3.50 -22.72
C ALA A 21 -24.01 -4.63 -23.74
N ASP A 22 -23.60 -4.30 -24.95
CA ASP A 22 -23.21 -5.29 -25.95
C ASP A 22 -21.81 -5.81 -25.62
N VAL A 23 -21.71 -7.11 -25.37
CA VAL A 23 -20.47 -7.75 -24.91
C VAL A 23 -20.12 -8.89 -25.85
N TYR A 24 -18.86 -8.95 -26.23
CA TYR A 24 -18.31 -9.95 -27.11
C TYR A 24 -17.50 -10.96 -26.30
N PHE A 25 -17.76 -12.24 -26.54
CA PHE A 25 -17.04 -13.33 -25.90
C PHE A 25 -16.34 -14.19 -26.93
N LEU A 26 -15.12 -14.61 -26.62
CA LEU A 26 -14.42 -15.67 -27.32
C LEU A 26 -14.18 -16.82 -26.33
N PRO A 27 -14.74 -18.02 -26.58
CA PRO A 27 -14.46 -19.19 -25.78
C PRO A 27 -13.05 -19.74 -26.06
N MET A 28 -12.45 -20.42 -25.09
CA MET A 28 -11.17 -21.09 -25.30
C MET A 28 -11.35 -22.31 -26.22
N PRO A 29 -10.66 -22.39 -27.37
CA PRO A 29 -10.74 -23.57 -28.22
C PRO A 29 -10.25 -24.82 -27.46
N LYS A 30 -11.08 -25.88 -27.44
CA LYS A 30 -10.76 -27.13 -26.71
C LYS A 30 -9.42 -27.73 -27.14
N SER A 31 -9.14 -27.73 -28.44
CA SER A 31 -7.87 -28.21 -29.01
C SER A 31 -6.67 -27.42 -28.46
N LEU A 32 -6.77 -26.10 -28.40
CA LEU A 32 -5.71 -25.24 -27.87
C LEU A 32 -5.51 -25.46 -26.36
N LYS A 33 -6.61 -25.56 -25.60
CA LYS A 33 -6.56 -25.83 -24.15
C LYS A 33 -5.77 -27.11 -23.86
N GLU A 34 -6.09 -28.20 -24.56
CA GLU A 34 -5.39 -29.48 -24.39
C GLU A 34 -3.90 -29.41 -24.76
N LYS A 35 -3.58 -28.71 -25.86
CA LYS A 35 -2.19 -28.49 -26.28
C LYS A 35 -1.39 -27.69 -25.25
N LEU A 36 -1.95 -26.61 -24.69
CA LEU A 36 -1.27 -25.80 -23.68
C LEU A 36 -1.09 -26.57 -22.35
N LEU A 37 -2.07 -27.39 -21.94
CA LEU A 37 -1.92 -28.25 -20.77
C LEU A 37 -0.78 -29.26 -20.95
N ASN A 38 -0.71 -29.92 -22.12
CA ASN A 38 0.40 -30.83 -22.45
C ASN A 38 1.76 -30.11 -22.49
N LEU A 39 1.79 -28.90 -23.06
CA LEU A 39 3.01 -28.10 -23.13
C LEU A 39 3.50 -27.72 -21.71
N GLU A 40 2.60 -27.35 -20.82
CA GLU A 40 2.95 -27.02 -19.43
C GLU A 40 3.40 -28.25 -18.63
N GLU A 41 2.77 -29.42 -18.82
CA GLU A 41 3.21 -30.69 -18.22
C GLU A 41 4.65 -31.05 -18.62
N LYS A 42 5.02 -30.83 -19.89
CA LYS A 42 6.37 -31.06 -20.37
C LYS A 42 7.37 -30.00 -19.89
N SER A 43 6.94 -28.74 -19.80
CA SER A 43 7.81 -27.60 -19.43
C SER A 43 8.07 -27.51 -17.92
N ASN A 44 7.13 -27.97 -17.08
CA ASN A 44 7.19 -27.79 -15.63
C ASN A 44 6.84 -29.08 -14.88
N ALA A 45 7.85 -29.78 -14.37
CA ALA A 45 7.68 -31.04 -13.65
C ALA A 45 6.80 -30.96 -12.39
N LYS A 46 6.54 -29.75 -11.85
CA LYS A 46 5.64 -29.55 -10.70
C LYS A 46 4.20 -29.29 -11.11
N PHE A 47 3.93 -29.11 -12.40
CA PHE A 47 2.59 -28.87 -12.89
C PHE A 47 1.74 -30.15 -12.77
N ASN A 48 0.54 -30.01 -12.24
CA ASN A 48 -0.43 -31.08 -12.13
C ASN A 48 -1.75 -30.57 -12.72
N ARG A 49 -2.10 -31.11 -13.88
CA ARG A 49 -3.29 -30.75 -14.66
C ARG A 49 -4.60 -30.82 -13.86
N SER A 50 -4.68 -31.66 -12.82
CA SER A 50 -5.89 -31.80 -12.01
C SER A 50 -6.14 -30.62 -11.06
N TYR A 51 -5.08 -29.91 -10.66
CA TYR A 51 -5.15 -28.90 -9.58
C TYR A 51 -4.68 -27.51 -10.01
N HIS A 52 -3.87 -27.41 -11.05
CA HIS A 52 -3.23 -26.16 -11.44
C HIS A 52 -3.91 -25.50 -12.63
N TYR A 53 -3.98 -24.17 -12.57
CA TYR A 53 -4.31 -23.32 -13.72
C TYR A 53 -3.09 -23.17 -14.62
N LEU A 54 -3.34 -22.96 -15.92
CA LEU A 54 -2.31 -22.57 -16.87
C LEU A 54 -1.69 -21.21 -16.49
N PRO A 55 -0.40 -20.99 -16.72
CA PRO A 55 0.29 -19.75 -16.33
C PRO A 55 0.04 -18.59 -17.31
N LEU A 56 -1.23 -18.26 -17.58
CA LEU A 56 -1.64 -17.33 -18.64
C LEU A 56 -1.60 -15.86 -18.24
N ASN A 57 -1.07 -15.50 -17.06
CA ASN A 57 -1.13 -14.11 -16.58
C ASN A 57 -0.32 -13.14 -17.47
N SER A 58 0.80 -13.56 -18.06
CA SER A 58 1.53 -12.73 -19.02
C SER A 58 0.76 -12.57 -20.34
N LEU A 59 0.10 -13.63 -20.83
CA LEU A 59 -0.79 -13.55 -22.00
C LEU A 59 -1.98 -12.61 -21.76
N LYS A 60 -2.60 -12.69 -20.58
CA LYS A 60 -3.69 -11.79 -20.16
C LYS A 60 -3.28 -10.33 -20.26
N LYS A 61 -2.07 -9.99 -19.81
CA LYS A 61 -1.54 -8.62 -19.92
C LYS A 61 -1.41 -8.19 -21.37
N LEU A 62 -0.90 -9.05 -22.25
CA LEU A 62 -0.77 -8.76 -23.67
C LEU A 62 -2.13 -8.49 -24.32
N PHE A 63 -3.14 -9.33 -24.07
CA PHE A 63 -4.49 -9.11 -24.61
C PHE A 63 -5.12 -7.79 -24.14
N VAL A 64 -5.12 -7.54 -22.83
CA VAL A 64 -5.68 -6.29 -22.26
C VAL A 64 -4.93 -5.05 -22.77
N THR A 65 -3.67 -5.20 -23.15
CA THR A 65 -2.80 -4.11 -23.57
C THR A 65 -2.90 -3.82 -25.07
N HIS A 66 -2.94 -4.85 -25.92
CA HIS A 66 -2.82 -4.72 -27.37
C HIS A 66 -4.16 -4.85 -28.11
N LEU A 67 -5.11 -5.65 -27.60
CA LEU A 67 -6.40 -5.83 -28.26
C LEU A 67 -7.37 -4.72 -27.84
N ASP A 68 -8.04 -4.13 -28.83
CA ASP A 68 -9.03 -3.11 -28.56
C ASP A 68 -10.27 -3.71 -27.87
N GLY A 69 -10.68 -3.06 -26.77
CA GLY A 69 -11.90 -3.39 -26.02
C GLY A 69 -11.86 -4.67 -25.19
N VAL A 70 -10.75 -5.41 -25.18
CA VAL A 70 -10.61 -6.60 -24.30
C VAL A 70 -10.56 -6.15 -22.84
N VAL A 71 -11.58 -6.54 -22.10
CA VAL A 71 -11.79 -6.20 -20.69
C VAL A 71 -11.06 -7.19 -19.79
N ASP A 72 -11.14 -8.48 -20.11
CA ASP A 72 -10.59 -9.54 -19.27
C ASP A 72 -10.29 -10.82 -20.04
N MET A 73 -9.38 -11.61 -19.46
CA MET A 73 -9.16 -13.01 -19.84
C MET A 73 -9.26 -13.87 -18.57
N LYS A 74 -10.12 -14.88 -18.60
CA LYS A 74 -10.35 -15.77 -17.45
C LYS A 74 -9.25 -16.82 -17.34
N ASP A 75 -8.97 -17.23 -16.11
CA ASP A 75 -8.01 -18.30 -15.84
C ASP A 75 -8.54 -19.63 -16.38
N VAL A 76 -7.65 -20.46 -16.92
CA VAL A 76 -7.98 -21.74 -17.55
C VAL A 76 -7.29 -22.87 -16.81
N SER A 77 -8.03 -23.92 -16.45
CA SER A 77 -7.49 -25.19 -15.96
C SER A 77 -8.19 -26.35 -16.65
N ASN A 78 -7.75 -27.59 -16.43
CA ASN A 78 -8.44 -28.76 -16.99
C ASN A 78 -9.95 -28.78 -16.71
N ASN A 79 -10.36 -28.27 -15.54
CA ASN A 79 -11.73 -28.40 -15.03
C ASN A 79 -12.57 -27.11 -15.19
N THR A 80 -12.03 -26.03 -15.78
CA THR A 80 -12.79 -24.80 -15.99
C THR A 80 -13.74 -24.89 -17.19
N VAL A 81 -14.86 -24.16 -17.10
CA VAL A 81 -15.75 -23.87 -18.23
C VAL A 81 -15.30 -22.55 -18.85
N ASP A 82 -14.76 -22.61 -20.06
CA ASP A 82 -14.05 -21.49 -20.70
C ASP A 82 -14.88 -20.85 -21.83
N ASP A 83 -16.21 -20.82 -21.69
CA ASP A 83 -17.14 -20.30 -22.69
C ASP A 83 -17.07 -18.76 -22.83
N ARG A 84 -16.60 -18.08 -21.78
CA ARG A 84 -16.33 -16.64 -21.72
C ARG A 84 -14.85 -16.40 -21.41
N TRP A 85 -13.95 -17.06 -22.13
CA TRP A 85 -12.51 -16.99 -21.89
C TRP A 85 -11.97 -15.57 -22.08
N ILE A 86 -12.17 -14.97 -23.25
CA ILE A 86 -11.93 -13.53 -23.47
C ILE A 86 -13.26 -12.79 -23.41
N VAL A 87 -13.27 -11.68 -22.69
CA VAL A 87 -14.41 -10.77 -22.56
C VAL A 87 -14.02 -9.42 -23.14
N SER A 88 -14.82 -8.90 -24.07
CA SER A 88 -14.56 -7.65 -24.77
C SER A 88 -15.83 -6.80 -24.88
N ASP A 89 -15.68 -5.48 -24.85
CA ASP A 89 -16.78 -4.53 -25.07
C ASP A 89 -17.00 -4.16 -26.54
N ARG A 90 -16.15 -4.67 -27.42
CA ARG A 90 -16.26 -4.57 -28.88
C ARG A 90 -15.87 -5.89 -29.55
N GLU A 91 -16.08 -5.96 -30.85
CA GLU A 91 -15.75 -7.15 -31.63
C GLU A 91 -14.28 -7.56 -31.47
N ILE A 92 -14.07 -8.86 -31.22
CA ILE A 92 -12.74 -9.41 -30.93
C ILE A 92 -12.05 -9.70 -32.26
N ASN A 93 -10.91 -9.04 -32.52
CA ASN A 93 -10.07 -9.35 -33.66
C ASN A 93 -9.34 -10.69 -33.44
N THR A 94 -9.89 -11.76 -34.00
CA THR A 94 -9.39 -13.13 -33.82
C THR A 94 -8.04 -13.39 -34.46
N ASN A 95 -7.72 -12.65 -35.54
CA ASN A 95 -6.41 -12.74 -36.18
C ASN A 95 -5.32 -12.22 -35.24
N LEU A 96 -5.56 -11.07 -34.60
CA LEU A 96 -4.65 -10.53 -33.59
C LEU A 96 -4.58 -11.43 -32.36
N VAL A 97 -5.68 -12.01 -31.89
CA VAL A 97 -5.68 -13.01 -30.79
C VAL A 97 -4.73 -14.16 -31.12
N MET A 98 -4.87 -14.76 -32.31
CA MET A 98 -4.01 -15.86 -32.76
C MET A 98 -2.53 -15.46 -32.77
N ASN A 99 -2.21 -14.29 -33.33
CA ASN A 99 -0.82 -13.85 -33.45
C ASN A 99 -0.21 -13.50 -32.08
N ILE A 100 -0.95 -12.86 -31.17
CA ILE A 100 -0.49 -12.59 -29.80
C ILE A 100 -0.22 -13.90 -29.05
N ILE A 101 -1.05 -14.94 -29.23
CA ILE A 101 -0.79 -16.26 -28.62
C ILE A 101 0.52 -16.85 -29.13
N ARG A 102 0.83 -16.72 -30.43
CA ARG A 102 2.10 -17.20 -31.00
C ARG A 102 3.30 -16.48 -30.38
N SER A 103 3.29 -15.14 -30.37
CA SER A 103 4.34 -14.33 -29.74
C SER A 103 4.51 -14.65 -28.25
N TRP A 104 3.40 -14.89 -27.55
CA TRP A 104 3.46 -15.30 -26.15
C TRP A 104 4.10 -16.69 -25.97
N ILE A 105 3.73 -17.69 -26.79
CA ILE A 105 4.33 -19.03 -26.71
C ILE A 105 5.84 -18.96 -26.98
N GLU A 106 6.25 -18.19 -27.98
CA GLU A 106 7.66 -17.96 -28.31
C GLU A 106 8.41 -17.31 -27.14
N ALA A 107 7.91 -16.20 -26.62
CA ALA A 107 8.54 -15.50 -25.50
C ALA A 107 8.55 -16.31 -24.19
N PHE A 108 7.51 -17.11 -23.91
CA PHE A 108 7.35 -17.82 -22.64
C PHE A 108 8.01 -19.21 -22.62
N TYR A 109 7.84 -20.01 -23.67
CA TYR A 109 8.30 -21.39 -23.71
C TYR A 109 9.59 -21.60 -24.52
N ILE A 110 9.87 -20.76 -25.52
CA ILE A 110 11.05 -20.95 -26.40
C ILE A 110 12.22 -20.09 -25.90
N GLU A 111 12.01 -18.77 -25.83
CA GLU A 111 13.03 -17.81 -25.42
C GLU A 111 13.11 -17.62 -23.89
N GLU A 112 12.01 -17.94 -23.20
CA GLU A 112 11.85 -17.87 -21.75
C GLU A 112 12.13 -16.47 -21.17
N THR A 113 11.73 -15.42 -21.90
CA THR A 113 12.00 -14.02 -21.56
C THR A 113 10.95 -13.40 -20.63
N GLU A 114 9.77 -14.02 -20.52
CA GLU A 114 8.67 -13.64 -19.61
C GLU A 114 8.81 -14.22 -18.20
N LEU A 115 9.81 -15.08 -17.98
CA LEU A 115 10.01 -15.79 -16.71
C LEU A 115 11.14 -15.14 -15.91
N GLU A 116 10.90 -14.85 -14.63
CA GLU A 116 11.95 -14.39 -13.72
C GLU A 116 13.09 -15.42 -13.56
N LYS A 117 12.76 -16.70 -13.74
CA LYS A 117 13.70 -17.83 -13.76
C LYS A 117 13.39 -18.68 -14.98
N LYS A 118 14.34 -18.78 -15.90
CA LYS A 118 14.24 -19.71 -17.04
C LYS A 118 13.99 -21.13 -16.53
N ARG A 119 13.02 -21.82 -17.14
CA ARG A 119 12.73 -23.24 -16.90
C ARG A 119 13.77 -24.13 -17.58
N LYS A 120 14.52 -23.59 -18.55
CA LYS A 120 15.49 -24.30 -19.39
C LYS A 120 14.82 -25.44 -20.16
N ASN A 121 13.74 -25.10 -20.86
CA ASN A 121 13.01 -26.04 -21.70
C ASN A 121 13.95 -26.73 -22.70
N ASN A 122 13.83 -28.05 -22.80
CA ASN A 122 14.60 -28.87 -23.76
C ASN A 122 14.05 -28.70 -25.19
N ASP A 123 14.77 -29.27 -26.16
CA ASP A 123 14.40 -29.17 -27.58
C ASP A 123 13.01 -29.77 -27.85
N GLU A 124 12.64 -30.86 -27.16
CA GLU A 124 11.31 -31.48 -27.30
C GLU A 124 10.16 -30.51 -26.92
N VAL A 125 10.31 -29.75 -25.82
CA VAL A 125 9.33 -28.74 -25.41
C VAL A 125 9.25 -27.61 -26.44
N LYS A 126 10.40 -27.16 -26.96
CA LYS A 126 10.46 -26.08 -27.95
C LYS A 126 9.88 -26.49 -29.29
N GLU A 127 10.17 -27.70 -29.76
CA GLU A 127 9.56 -28.29 -30.96
C GLU A 127 8.04 -28.43 -30.80
N TYR A 128 7.57 -28.88 -29.63
CA TYR A 128 6.13 -28.96 -29.34
C TYR A 128 5.47 -27.58 -29.36
N ALA A 129 6.12 -26.56 -28.77
CA ALA A 129 5.65 -25.18 -28.79
C ALA A 129 5.56 -24.62 -30.22
N ASN A 130 6.60 -24.82 -31.04
CA ASN A 130 6.61 -24.41 -32.46
C ASN A 130 5.47 -25.06 -33.24
N ARG A 131 5.26 -26.36 -33.07
CA ARG A 131 4.15 -27.06 -33.72
C ARG A 131 2.78 -26.49 -33.33
N ILE A 132 2.57 -26.09 -32.07
CA ILE A 132 1.33 -25.40 -31.67
C ILE A 132 1.17 -24.10 -32.47
N CYS A 133 2.23 -23.29 -32.58
CA CYS A 133 2.19 -22.04 -33.33
C CYS A 133 1.86 -22.23 -34.82
N GLU A 134 2.42 -23.26 -35.46
CA GLU A 134 2.16 -23.62 -36.87
C GLU A 134 0.73 -24.13 -37.10
N GLU A 135 0.19 -24.90 -36.16
CA GLU A 135 -1.15 -25.49 -36.27
C GLU A 135 -2.29 -24.51 -35.96
N LEU A 136 -2.02 -23.43 -35.21
CA LEU A 136 -3.00 -22.38 -34.88
C LEU A 136 -3.52 -21.71 -36.16
N LYS A 137 -4.84 -21.62 -36.30
CA LYS A 137 -5.50 -20.95 -37.43
C LYS A 137 -6.56 -19.97 -36.93
N ASP A 138 -6.81 -18.90 -37.69
CA ASP A 138 -7.85 -17.92 -37.34
C ASP A 138 -9.23 -18.56 -37.19
N VAL A 139 -9.54 -19.56 -38.03
CA VAL A 139 -10.80 -20.32 -37.99
C VAL A 139 -11.04 -21.03 -36.66
N ASP A 140 -9.99 -21.32 -35.88
CA ASP A 140 -10.12 -21.90 -34.54
C ASP A 140 -10.82 -20.93 -33.57
N PHE A 141 -10.82 -19.63 -33.89
CA PHE A 141 -11.38 -18.55 -33.07
C PHE A 141 -12.57 -17.86 -33.75
N SER A 142 -12.48 -17.49 -35.02
CA SER A 142 -13.46 -16.60 -35.69
C SER A 142 -14.87 -17.17 -35.74
N GLN A 143 -15.04 -18.49 -35.80
CA GLN A 143 -16.36 -19.14 -35.77
C GLN A 143 -17.04 -19.13 -34.40
N ASN A 144 -16.29 -18.77 -33.34
CA ASN A 144 -16.72 -18.92 -31.96
C ASN A 144 -16.98 -17.58 -31.26
N VAL A 145 -16.68 -16.44 -31.90
CA VAL A 145 -17.00 -15.12 -31.33
C VAL A 145 -18.50 -14.96 -31.27
N ARG A 146 -19.02 -14.66 -30.07
CA ARG A 146 -20.44 -14.38 -29.86
C ARG A 146 -20.63 -12.99 -29.28
N LYS A 147 -21.70 -12.32 -29.71
CA LYS A 147 -22.18 -11.07 -29.15
C LYS A 147 -23.41 -11.36 -28.30
N GLU A 148 -23.41 -10.88 -27.06
CA GLU A 148 -24.53 -10.95 -26.13
C GLU A 148 -24.88 -9.54 -25.65
N ASN A 149 -26.16 -9.19 -25.64
CA ASN A 149 -26.62 -8.00 -24.94
C ASN A 149 -26.89 -8.38 -23.49
N LEU A 150 -26.09 -7.85 -22.56
CA LEU A 150 -26.12 -8.21 -21.15
C LEU A 150 -26.66 -7.08 -20.30
N LEU A 151 -27.54 -7.43 -19.37
CA LEU A 151 -27.84 -6.59 -18.22
C LEU A 151 -26.68 -6.68 -17.23
N LEU A 152 -25.85 -5.65 -17.14
CA LEU A 152 -24.71 -5.60 -16.24
C LEU A 152 -25.14 -5.28 -14.81
N PHE A 153 -25.96 -4.23 -14.66
CA PHE A 153 -26.44 -3.73 -13.38
C PHE A 153 -27.95 -3.45 -13.44
N ASN A 154 -28.65 -3.70 -12.33
CA ASN A 154 -30.05 -3.33 -12.16
C ASN A 154 -30.26 -2.77 -10.76
N LYS A 155 -30.71 -1.51 -10.66
CA LYS A 155 -31.06 -0.85 -9.39
C LYS A 155 -29.97 -1.01 -8.32
N GLY A 156 -28.75 -0.63 -8.66
CA GLY A 156 -27.59 -0.71 -7.78
C GLY A 156 -26.96 -2.10 -7.66
N ARG A 157 -27.54 -3.16 -8.21
CA ARG A 157 -27.01 -4.53 -8.03
C ARG A 157 -26.30 -5.04 -9.27
N ASN A 158 -25.17 -5.71 -9.06
CA ASN A 158 -24.48 -6.47 -10.11
C ASN A 158 -25.33 -7.67 -10.54
N TYR A 159 -25.65 -7.76 -11.82
CA TYR A 159 -26.46 -8.86 -12.37
C TYR A 159 -25.60 -9.87 -13.14
N ASP A 160 -24.64 -9.40 -13.96
CA ASP A 160 -23.68 -10.27 -14.63
C ASP A 160 -22.33 -10.33 -13.85
N LYS A 161 -21.74 -11.52 -13.76
CA LYS A 161 -20.45 -11.75 -13.08
C LYS A 161 -19.30 -10.92 -13.66
N ASP A 162 -19.40 -10.50 -14.91
CA ASP A 162 -18.38 -9.72 -15.61
C ASP A 162 -18.66 -8.19 -15.54
N GLY A 163 -19.81 -7.76 -14.98
CA GLY A 163 -20.24 -6.35 -14.91
C GLY A 163 -19.22 -5.39 -14.29
N PHE A 164 -18.61 -5.78 -13.15
CA PHE A 164 -17.58 -4.99 -12.46
C PHE A 164 -16.32 -4.76 -13.30
N ARG A 165 -16.05 -5.65 -14.25
CA ARG A 165 -14.88 -5.57 -15.13
C ARG A 165 -15.23 -4.76 -16.38
N ILE A 166 -16.42 -4.97 -16.93
CA ILE A 166 -16.87 -4.38 -18.20
C ILE A 166 -17.16 -2.88 -18.04
N LEU A 167 -17.90 -2.48 -17.00
CA LEU A 167 -18.38 -1.11 -16.86
C LEU A 167 -17.26 -0.05 -16.86
N PRO A 168 -16.14 -0.21 -16.13
CA PRO A 168 -15.05 0.76 -16.18
C PRO A 168 -14.48 0.95 -17.59
N LEU A 169 -14.36 -0.11 -18.40
CA LEU A 169 -13.81 0.01 -19.75
C LEU A 169 -14.82 0.67 -20.71
N LEU A 170 -16.12 0.40 -20.56
CA LEU A 170 -17.17 1.11 -21.31
C LEU A 170 -17.11 2.61 -21.07
N VAL A 171 -16.91 3.02 -19.82
CA VAL A 171 -16.75 4.43 -19.44
C VAL A 171 -15.49 5.03 -20.08
N VAL A 172 -14.35 4.33 -19.99
CA VAL A 172 -13.11 4.73 -20.65
C VAL A 172 -13.33 4.95 -22.15
N ASN A 173 -13.92 3.98 -22.85
CA ASN A 173 -14.15 4.01 -24.28
C ASN A 173 -15.11 5.10 -24.73
N ASN A 174 -16.04 5.53 -23.86
CA ASN A 174 -16.90 6.67 -24.13
C ASN A 174 -16.17 8.03 -24.00
N ILE A 175 -15.27 8.14 -23.03
CA ILE A 175 -14.61 9.42 -22.68
C ILE A 175 -13.40 9.72 -23.58
N ILE A 176 -12.73 8.69 -24.13
CA ILE A 176 -11.57 8.87 -24.99
C ILE A 176 -11.88 9.81 -26.18
N GLY A 177 -10.98 10.74 -26.45
CA GLY A 177 -11.12 11.75 -27.52
C GLY A 177 -11.98 12.98 -27.16
N THR A 178 -12.73 12.93 -26.06
CA THR A 178 -13.50 14.08 -25.58
C THR A 178 -12.58 15.17 -25.01
N ASP A 179 -13.05 16.43 -25.10
CA ASP A 179 -12.32 17.59 -24.62
C ASP A 179 -12.56 17.83 -23.13
N ILE A 180 -11.53 18.26 -22.41
CA ILE A 180 -11.63 18.77 -21.04
C ILE A 180 -10.91 20.12 -20.96
N SER A 181 -11.44 21.04 -20.15
CA SER A 181 -10.77 22.31 -19.84
C SER A 181 -10.38 22.37 -18.36
N ILE A 182 -9.08 22.51 -18.09
CA ILE A 182 -8.53 22.62 -16.74
C ILE A 182 -7.87 23.98 -16.63
N ASN A 183 -8.39 24.83 -15.74
CA ASN A 183 -7.92 26.21 -15.57
C ASN A 183 -7.77 26.99 -16.90
N GLY A 184 -8.73 26.82 -17.81
CA GLY A 184 -8.76 27.47 -19.12
C GLY A 184 -7.91 26.80 -20.21
N GLN A 185 -7.03 25.86 -19.88
CA GLN A 185 -6.30 25.07 -20.87
C GLN A 185 -7.17 23.92 -21.38
N LYS A 186 -7.36 23.84 -22.70
CA LYS A 186 -8.12 22.76 -23.35
C LYS A 186 -7.19 21.62 -23.73
N THR A 187 -7.59 20.41 -23.41
CA THR A 187 -6.89 19.17 -23.76
C THR A 187 -7.89 18.06 -24.02
N LYS A 188 -7.43 16.88 -24.44
CA LYS A 188 -8.27 15.71 -24.72
C LYS A 188 -7.90 14.53 -23.85
N PHE A 189 -8.83 13.61 -23.64
CA PHE A 189 -8.55 12.33 -22.99
C PHE A 189 -8.02 11.29 -23.97
N TYR A 190 -7.01 10.56 -23.52
CA TYR A 190 -6.37 9.44 -24.21
C TYR A 190 -6.55 8.16 -23.38
N TYR A 191 -6.67 7.02 -24.04
CA TYR A 191 -6.48 5.72 -23.40
C TYR A 191 -5.02 5.60 -22.96
N SER A 192 -4.77 5.16 -21.73
CA SER A 192 -3.43 4.81 -21.27
C SER A 192 -3.32 3.44 -20.64
N GLY A 193 -4.43 2.81 -20.26
CA GLY A 193 -4.36 1.46 -19.73
C GLY A 193 -5.73 0.93 -19.34
N LYS A 194 -5.74 -0.27 -18.77
CA LYS A 194 -6.98 -0.89 -18.31
C LYS A 194 -7.68 0.01 -17.30
N ASN A 195 -8.92 0.39 -17.62
CA ASN A 195 -9.78 1.26 -16.82
C ASN A 195 -9.17 2.66 -16.56
N GLU A 196 -8.24 3.11 -17.40
CA GLU A 196 -7.49 4.34 -17.18
C GLU A 196 -7.49 5.23 -18.43
N ILE A 197 -7.87 6.49 -18.22
CA ILE A 197 -7.66 7.57 -19.18
C ILE A 197 -6.66 8.58 -18.64
N VAL A 198 -6.04 9.31 -19.56
CA VAL A 198 -5.05 10.34 -19.25
C VAL A 198 -5.29 11.57 -20.13
N THR A 199 -5.09 12.77 -19.62
CA THR A 199 -5.11 13.96 -20.49
C THR A 199 -3.93 13.91 -21.48
N ASN A 200 -4.07 14.51 -22.67
CA ASN A 200 -3.04 14.51 -23.71
C ASN A 200 -1.65 14.81 -23.09
N PRO A 201 -0.68 13.89 -23.21
CA PRO A 201 0.65 14.04 -22.62
C PRO A 201 1.39 15.31 -23.00
N THR A 202 1.12 15.87 -24.17
CA THR A 202 1.73 17.13 -24.64
C THR A 202 0.78 18.32 -24.56
N GLY A 203 -0.43 18.13 -24.01
CA GLY A 203 -1.46 19.16 -23.91
C GLY A 203 -1.36 20.05 -22.67
N LEU A 204 -0.66 19.60 -21.62
CA LEU A 204 -0.46 20.37 -20.38
C LEU A 204 1.02 20.43 -20.03
N LYS A 205 1.45 21.59 -19.55
CA LYS A 205 2.81 21.86 -19.08
C LYS A 205 2.82 22.53 -17.73
N ASP A 206 3.92 22.35 -17.02
CA ASP A 206 4.19 23.00 -15.75
C ASP A 206 4.22 24.54 -15.88
N ILE A 207 4.18 25.26 -14.76
CA ILE A 207 4.14 26.74 -14.75
C ILE A 207 5.30 27.40 -15.51
N ASN A 208 6.44 26.70 -15.64
CA ASN A 208 7.62 27.21 -16.31
C ASN A 208 7.70 26.80 -17.80
N ASP A 209 6.67 26.15 -18.34
CA ASP A 209 6.59 25.66 -19.71
C ASP A 209 7.69 24.65 -20.10
N LYS A 210 8.29 23.99 -19.11
CA LYS A 210 9.48 23.13 -19.23
C LYS A 210 9.15 21.65 -19.25
N ASP A 211 8.22 21.21 -18.40
CA ASP A 211 7.92 19.80 -18.20
C ASP A 211 6.46 19.50 -18.49
N TYR A 212 6.24 18.35 -19.14
CA TYR A 212 4.91 17.87 -19.51
C TYR A 212 4.32 16.98 -18.43
N PHE A 213 3.01 17.08 -18.24
CA PHE A 213 2.30 16.20 -17.33
C PHE A 213 0.88 15.92 -17.81
N SER A 214 0.25 14.94 -17.19
CA SER A 214 -1.14 14.62 -17.42
C SER A 214 -1.87 14.33 -16.13
N TYR A 215 -3.17 14.63 -16.09
CA TYR A 215 -4.06 14.02 -15.12
C TYR A 215 -4.42 12.62 -15.59
N VAL A 216 -4.36 11.68 -14.66
CA VAL A 216 -4.75 10.29 -14.84
C VAL A 216 -6.04 10.08 -14.09
N VAL A 217 -7.00 9.42 -14.72
CA VAL A 217 -8.29 9.06 -14.11
C VAL A 217 -8.44 7.55 -14.22
N ASN A 218 -8.59 6.89 -13.08
CA ASN A 218 -8.82 5.45 -12.99
C ASN A 218 -10.25 5.16 -12.53
N PHE A 219 -10.87 4.17 -13.18
CA PHE A 219 -12.25 3.75 -12.92
C PHE A 219 -12.28 2.36 -12.30
N SER A 220 -13.13 2.18 -11.29
CA SER A 220 -13.41 0.86 -10.72
C SER A 220 -14.85 0.77 -10.25
N VAL A 221 -15.39 -0.44 -10.14
CA VAL A 221 -16.69 -0.67 -9.52
C VAL A 221 -16.47 -1.23 -8.12
N GLN A 222 -17.13 -0.63 -7.14
CA GLN A 222 -17.11 -1.07 -5.75
C GLN A 222 -18.54 -1.20 -5.22
N THR A 223 -18.69 -1.89 -4.09
CA THR A 223 -19.97 -1.89 -3.37
C THR A 223 -19.83 -1.28 -1.99
N LEU A 224 -20.93 -0.70 -1.50
CA LEU A 224 -21.06 -0.20 -0.14
C LEU A 224 -21.99 -1.10 0.69
N PRO A 225 -21.65 -1.35 1.96
CA PRO A 225 -22.56 -2.00 2.90
C PRO A 225 -23.66 -1.02 3.36
N PRO A 226 -24.77 -1.53 3.93
CA PRO A 226 -25.12 -2.93 4.04
C PRO A 226 -25.70 -3.52 2.75
N LYS A 227 -26.24 -2.67 1.87
CA LYS A 227 -27.11 -3.08 0.75
C LYS A 227 -26.39 -3.74 -0.42
N ASN A 228 -25.05 -3.78 -0.39
CA ASN A 228 -24.20 -4.27 -1.48
C ASN A 228 -24.52 -3.58 -2.82
N GLU A 229 -24.92 -2.31 -2.74
CA GLU A 229 -25.17 -1.45 -3.91
C GLU A 229 -23.84 -1.06 -4.56
N SER A 230 -23.84 -1.00 -5.88
CA SER A 230 -22.67 -0.83 -6.73
C SER A 230 -22.50 0.63 -7.10
N TYR A 231 -21.25 1.08 -7.06
CA TYR A 231 -20.84 2.44 -7.34
C TYR A 231 -19.67 2.42 -8.31
N LEU A 232 -19.67 3.32 -9.31
CA LEU A 232 -18.48 3.60 -10.11
C LEU A 232 -17.60 4.56 -9.33
N ASN A 233 -16.45 4.08 -8.87
CA ASN A 233 -15.43 4.85 -8.18
C ASN A 233 -14.47 5.52 -9.17
N ILE A 234 -14.06 6.75 -8.87
CA ILE A 234 -13.11 7.54 -9.66
C ILE A 234 -11.94 7.93 -8.77
N ASN A 235 -10.73 7.54 -9.20
CA ASN A 235 -9.49 7.98 -8.60
C ASN A 235 -8.75 8.90 -9.58
N ILE A 236 -8.26 10.04 -9.09
CA ILE A 236 -7.52 11.01 -9.91
C ILE A 236 -6.10 11.11 -9.39
N SER A 237 -5.14 11.14 -10.30
CA SER A 237 -3.73 11.35 -9.97
C SER A 237 -3.02 12.11 -11.10
N ILE A 238 -1.72 12.33 -10.94
CA ILE A 238 -0.85 12.93 -11.95
C ILE A 238 0.17 11.91 -12.45
N ARG A 239 0.35 11.90 -13.77
CA ARG A 239 1.51 11.31 -14.44
C ARG A 239 2.44 12.40 -14.95
N ARG A 240 3.70 12.31 -14.56
CA ARG A 240 4.78 13.22 -14.98
C ARG A 240 5.56 12.58 -16.11
N TRP A 241 5.86 13.32 -17.16
CA TRP A 241 6.56 12.78 -18.32
C TRP A 241 8.01 13.26 -18.34
N ILE A 242 8.95 12.37 -18.60
CA ILE A 242 10.34 12.75 -18.85
C ILE A 242 10.39 13.51 -20.17
N SER A 243 10.57 14.83 -20.08
CA SER A 243 10.62 15.75 -21.24
C SER A 243 12.04 16.12 -21.67
N ARG A 244 13.03 15.90 -20.79
CA ARG A 244 14.41 16.35 -20.98
C ARG A 244 15.40 15.51 -20.17
N ASN A 245 16.60 15.35 -20.73
CA ASN A 245 17.77 14.82 -20.08
C ASN A 245 18.97 15.73 -20.42
N GLU A 246 19.23 16.72 -19.57
CA GLU A 246 20.17 17.82 -19.86
C GLU A 246 21.62 17.36 -20.09
N GLU A 247 22.00 16.18 -19.55
CA GLU A 247 23.37 15.67 -19.63
C GLU A 247 23.51 14.56 -20.69
N GLU A 248 22.42 14.16 -21.36
CA GLU A 248 22.37 13.01 -22.29
C GLU A 248 23.03 11.74 -21.72
N ILE A 249 22.91 11.53 -20.41
CA ILE A 249 23.51 10.37 -19.74
C ILE A 249 22.53 9.22 -19.75
N LYS A 250 23.02 8.02 -20.09
CA LYS A 250 22.28 6.76 -19.98
C LYS A 250 21.80 6.55 -18.53
N PRO A 251 20.49 6.55 -18.25
CA PRO A 251 19.99 6.28 -16.92
C PRO A 251 20.18 4.80 -16.57
N PHE A 252 20.46 4.52 -15.30
CA PHE A 252 20.47 3.15 -14.79
C PHE A 252 19.03 2.72 -14.48
N LEU A 253 18.57 1.64 -15.12
CA LEU A 253 17.29 0.99 -14.83
C LEU A 253 17.53 -0.30 -14.05
N ASP A 254 17.17 -0.29 -12.76
CA ASP A 254 17.23 -1.46 -11.88
C ASP A 254 16.04 -2.42 -12.08
N THR A 255 15.00 -1.94 -12.74
CA THR A 255 13.69 -2.58 -12.89
C THR A 255 13.13 -2.32 -14.30
N GLU A 256 12.19 -3.16 -14.70
CA GLU A 256 11.39 -2.96 -15.92
C GLU A 256 10.63 -1.62 -15.85
N LYS A 257 10.59 -0.86 -16.95
CA LYS A 257 9.86 0.41 -17.05
C LYS A 257 8.84 0.38 -18.18
N THR A 258 7.75 1.11 -18.00
CA THR A 258 6.72 1.29 -19.05
C THR A 258 7.02 2.52 -19.88
N VAL A 259 7.00 2.36 -21.21
CA VAL A 259 7.06 3.41 -22.21
C VAL A 259 5.70 3.45 -22.92
N TYR A 260 5.13 4.64 -23.08
CA TYR A 260 3.86 4.85 -23.75
C TYR A 260 4.12 5.35 -25.16
N LEU A 261 3.75 4.55 -26.17
CA LEU A 261 3.83 4.94 -27.56
C LEU A 261 2.50 5.53 -28.01
N LYS A 262 2.53 6.69 -28.66
CA LYS A 262 1.35 7.23 -29.33
C LYS A 262 1.14 6.44 -30.62
N VAL A 263 0.04 5.69 -30.68
CA VAL A 263 -0.27 4.81 -31.83
C VAL A 263 -1.41 5.39 -32.66
N GLY A 264 -1.35 5.19 -33.98
CA GLY A 264 -2.32 5.72 -34.95
C GLY A 264 -2.08 7.20 -35.34
N GLY A 265 -2.91 7.71 -36.26
CA GLY A 265 -2.85 9.09 -36.74
C GLY A 265 -3.31 10.14 -35.72
N GLU A 266 -3.44 11.40 -36.14
CA GLU A 266 -3.80 12.53 -35.25
C GLU A 266 -5.12 12.32 -34.48
N ASP A 267 -6.04 11.54 -35.06
CA ASP A 267 -7.35 11.21 -34.48
C ASP A 267 -7.37 9.94 -33.61
N ASN A 268 -6.23 9.28 -33.41
CA ASN A 268 -6.15 8.13 -32.52
C ASN A 268 -5.72 8.56 -31.11
N TYR A 269 -6.65 8.47 -30.17
CA TYR A 269 -6.48 8.88 -28.78
C TYR A 269 -5.98 7.73 -27.90
N LYS A 270 -4.99 6.97 -28.37
CA LYS A 270 -4.46 5.79 -27.67
C LYS A 270 -2.97 5.93 -27.40
N LEU A 271 -2.59 5.75 -26.14
CA LEU A 271 -1.23 5.51 -25.70
C LEU A 271 -1.07 4.00 -25.45
N GLN A 272 -0.21 3.37 -26.23
CA GLN A 272 0.11 1.95 -26.12
C GLN A 272 1.24 1.76 -25.10
N PRO A 273 0.99 1.19 -23.91
CA PRO A 273 2.06 0.86 -22.99
C PRO A 273 2.87 -0.32 -23.53
N MET A 274 4.18 -0.20 -23.46
CA MET A 274 5.18 -1.21 -23.78
C MET A 274 6.27 -1.21 -22.71
N ARG A 275 6.96 -2.33 -22.51
CA ARG A 275 7.95 -2.47 -21.45
C ARG A 275 9.37 -2.50 -22.00
N ILE A 276 10.26 -1.86 -21.27
CA ILE A 276 11.71 -1.87 -21.50
C ILE A 276 12.43 -2.44 -20.29
N LYS A 277 13.51 -3.18 -20.52
CA LYS A 277 14.37 -3.74 -19.46
C LYS A 277 15.82 -3.80 -19.92
N TYR A 278 16.74 -3.85 -18.97
CA TYR A 278 18.14 -4.11 -19.28
C TYR A 278 18.32 -5.55 -19.77
N ASN A 279 18.85 -5.71 -20.98
CA ASN A 279 19.17 -7.00 -21.55
C ASN A 279 20.64 -7.33 -21.26
N PHE A 280 20.87 -8.38 -20.46
CA PHE A 280 22.23 -8.77 -20.05
C PHE A 280 23.08 -9.37 -21.17
N LEU A 281 22.47 -9.92 -22.22
CA LEU A 281 23.18 -10.48 -23.36
C LEU A 281 23.68 -9.36 -24.28
N SER A 282 22.80 -8.43 -24.64
CA SER A 282 23.15 -7.28 -25.51
C SER A 282 23.77 -6.11 -24.74
N LYS A 283 23.78 -6.17 -23.39
CA LYS A 283 24.30 -5.12 -22.49
C LYS A 283 23.71 -3.73 -22.75
N LYS A 284 22.46 -3.68 -23.18
CA LYS A 284 21.72 -2.43 -23.44
C LYS A 284 20.30 -2.49 -22.91
N ILE A 285 19.64 -1.34 -22.85
CA ILE A 285 18.20 -1.28 -22.58
C ILE A 285 17.50 -1.74 -23.86
N ASP A 286 16.54 -2.63 -23.74
CA ASP A 286 15.82 -3.18 -24.89
C ASP A 286 14.34 -3.37 -24.56
N TRP A 287 13.53 -3.48 -25.61
CA TRP A 287 12.12 -3.80 -25.49
C TRP A 287 11.95 -5.22 -24.93
N VAL A 288 10.92 -5.42 -24.11
CA VAL A 288 10.50 -6.77 -23.75
C VAL A 288 10.02 -7.47 -25.01
N LEU A 289 10.55 -8.68 -25.26
CA LEU A 289 10.35 -9.41 -26.52
C LEU A 289 8.86 -9.58 -26.88
N SER A 290 8.05 -10.04 -25.93
CA SER A 290 6.61 -10.25 -26.16
C SER A 290 5.87 -8.97 -26.53
N ASP A 291 6.16 -7.85 -25.87
CA ASP A 291 5.56 -6.55 -26.18
C ASP A 291 6.00 -6.07 -27.57
N LYS A 292 7.28 -6.24 -27.92
CA LYS A 292 7.82 -5.86 -29.23
C LYS A 292 7.13 -6.63 -30.35
N GLU A 293 7.06 -7.95 -30.24
CA GLU A 293 6.42 -8.80 -31.24
C GLU A 293 4.92 -8.50 -31.35
N CYS A 294 4.22 -8.38 -30.22
CA CYS A 294 2.80 -8.03 -30.21
C CYS A 294 2.54 -6.65 -30.81
N TYR A 295 3.40 -5.66 -30.54
CA TYR A 295 3.31 -4.34 -31.14
C TYR A 295 3.43 -4.40 -32.66
N SER A 296 4.45 -5.09 -33.18
CA SER A 296 4.63 -5.28 -34.63
C SER A 296 3.39 -5.92 -35.25
N VAL A 297 2.88 -7.00 -34.68
CA VAL A 297 1.66 -7.66 -35.17
C VAL A 297 0.44 -6.74 -35.18
N CYS A 298 0.28 -5.87 -34.18
CA CYS A 298 -0.92 -5.05 -34.02
C CYS A 298 -0.90 -3.74 -34.82
N TYR A 299 0.29 -3.20 -35.11
CA TYR A 299 0.43 -1.83 -35.63
C TYR A 299 1.29 -1.71 -36.89
N ASP A 300 1.98 -2.77 -37.31
CA ASP A 300 2.90 -2.75 -38.45
C ASP A 300 2.18 -3.16 -39.75
N ASN A 301 1.46 -2.21 -40.36
CA ASN A 301 0.81 -2.37 -41.68
C ASN A 301 1.29 -1.36 -42.74
N SER A 302 2.40 -0.66 -42.50
CA SER A 302 3.00 0.24 -43.49
C SER A 302 4.43 0.59 -43.12
N ASN A 303 5.42 0.10 -43.89
CA ASN A 303 6.75 0.65 -44.26
C ASN A 303 7.45 1.76 -43.42
N ASP A 304 7.08 2.02 -42.18
CA ASP A 304 7.76 2.95 -41.27
C ASP A 304 8.54 2.09 -40.28
N ASP A 305 9.64 1.56 -40.81
CA ASP A 305 10.61 0.75 -40.09
C ASP A 305 11.04 1.44 -38.79
N ASN A 306 11.02 0.64 -37.72
CA ASN A 306 11.71 0.79 -36.45
C ASN A 306 10.98 1.59 -35.35
N LEU A 307 10.32 0.82 -34.48
CA LEU A 307 10.26 1.10 -33.05
C LEU A 307 11.59 1.71 -32.59
N ASN A 308 11.57 2.98 -32.15
CA ASN A 308 12.80 3.70 -31.81
C ASN A 308 13.60 2.94 -30.74
N ASP A 309 14.93 3.10 -30.74
CA ASP A 309 15.77 2.49 -29.71
C ASP A 309 15.34 3.02 -28.33
N PRO A 310 14.96 2.15 -27.39
CA PRO A 310 14.45 2.59 -26.09
C PRO A 310 15.52 3.33 -25.27
N GLU A 311 16.81 3.06 -25.54
CA GLU A 311 17.92 3.80 -24.96
C GLU A 311 17.97 5.24 -25.48
N ASP A 312 17.74 5.45 -26.77
CA ASP A 312 17.68 6.79 -27.37
C ASP A 312 16.50 7.61 -26.84
N ILE A 313 15.34 6.97 -26.62
CA ILE A 313 14.17 7.63 -26.00
C ILE A 313 14.52 8.16 -24.61
N LEU A 314 15.28 7.40 -23.81
CA LEU A 314 15.70 7.80 -22.46
C LEU A 314 16.79 8.87 -22.46
N ILE A 315 17.74 8.81 -23.40
CA ILE A 315 18.85 9.74 -23.51
C ILE A 315 18.39 11.08 -24.10
N LYS A 316 17.50 11.04 -25.10
CA LYS A 316 17.03 12.22 -25.85
C LYS A 316 15.50 12.32 -25.87
N PRO A 317 14.83 12.33 -24.71
CA PRO A 317 13.36 12.32 -24.62
C PRO A 317 12.69 13.48 -25.38
N GLN A 318 13.37 14.63 -25.47
CA GLN A 318 12.89 15.80 -26.21
C GLN A 318 12.65 15.55 -27.71
N LEU A 319 13.39 14.61 -28.33
CA LEU A 319 13.21 14.25 -29.74
C LEU A 319 12.01 13.34 -29.96
N TYR A 320 11.60 12.62 -28.91
CA TYR A 320 10.60 11.56 -29.00
C TYR A 320 9.28 11.91 -28.32
N ILE A 321 9.16 13.02 -27.59
CA ILE A 321 7.98 13.34 -26.76
C ILE A 321 6.63 13.30 -27.49
N GLN A 322 6.61 13.50 -28.81
CA GLN A 322 5.40 13.40 -29.63
C GLN A 322 5.03 11.97 -30.04
N LYS A 323 5.97 11.02 -29.93
CA LYS A 323 5.85 9.61 -30.35
C LYS A 323 5.93 8.62 -29.19
N ALA A 324 6.84 8.85 -28.24
CA ALA A 324 7.14 7.96 -27.12
C ALA A 324 7.35 8.75 -25.83
N LEU A 325 6.74 8.27 -24.75
CA LEU A 325 6.65 8.95 -23.47
C LEU A 325 7.05 8.02 -22.32
N ILE A 326 7.89 8.49 -21.42
CA ILE A 326 8.33 7.70 -20.25
C ILE A 326 7.87 8.41 -18.98
N PRO A 327 7.11 7.74 -18.09
CA PRO A 327 6.75 8.32 -16.81
C PRO A 327 8.00 8.58 -15.95
N PHE A 328 8.03 9.74 -15.31
CA PHE A 328 9.05 10.07 -14.31
C PHE A 328 8.69 9.42 -12.97
N GLU A 329 9.64 8.66 -12.40
CA GLU A 329 9.52 8.07 -11.06
C GLU A 329 10.59 8.61 -10.11
N TYR A 330 10.20 8.83 -8.85
CA TYR A 330 11.16 9.20 -7.81
C TYR A 330 12.19 8.07 -7.63
N GLY A 331 13.47 8.42 -7.68
CA GLY A 331 14.58 7.45 -7.61
C GLY A 331 15.28 7.17 -8.94
N MET A 332 14.71 7.61 -10.08
CA MET A 332 15.41 7.57 -11.38
C MET A 332 16.67 8.47 -11.42
N GLY A 333 16.88 9.33 -10.41
CA GLY A 333 18.13 10.05 -10.21
C GLY A 333 18.97 9.41 -9.10
N ASN A 334 19.86 8.48 -9.44
CA ASN A 334 20.89 8.03 -8.50
C ASN A 334 22.19 8.83 -8.66
N ALA A 335 22.82 9.17 -7.53
CA ALA A 335 24.14 9.81 -7.42
C ALA A 335 24.35 11.11 -8.24
N GLY A 336 23.38 12.03 -8.20
CA GLY A 336 23.62 13.42 -8.58
C GLY A 336 23.55 13.76 -10.08
N LYS A 337 22.98 12.90 -10.93
CA LYS A 337 22.83 13.14 -12.39
C LYS A 337 21.34 13.13 -12.80
N LYS A 338 20.93 14.16 -13.54
CA LYS A 338 19.68 14.91 -13.29
C LYS A 338 18.56 14.71 -14.35
N ILE A 339 17.96 13.52 -14.45
CA ILE A 339 16.57 13.49 -14.93
C ILE A 339 15.72 14.11 -13.82
N LYS A 340 15.16 15.30 -14.09
CA LYS A 340 14.38 16.08 -13.13
C LYS A 340 13.04 16.45 -13.72
N HIS A 341 12.06 16.59 -12.83
CA HIS A 341 10.76 17.13 -13.16
C HIS A 341 10.43 18.25 -12.17
N ASN A 342 10.01 19.41 -12.65
CA ASN A 342 9.74 20.59 -11.82
C ASN A 342 8.48 20.43 -10.96
N MET A 343 7.52 19.64 -11.42
CA MET A 343 6.28 19.40 -10.69
C MET A 343 6.45 18.38 -9.55
N HIS A 344 5.94 18.74 -8.37
CA HIS A 344 5.90 17.89 -7.18
C HIS A 344 4.62 17.01 -7.12
N ALA A 345 4.40 16.31 -6.01
CA ALA A 345 3.32 15.32 -5.85
C ALA A 345 1.96 15.89 -5.42
N GLY A 346 0.88 15.15 -5.76
CA GLY A 346 -0.54 15.39 -5.43
C GLY A 346 -1.23 16.44 -6.30
N GLU A 347 -2.53 16.65 -6.14
CA GLU A 347 -3.34 17.56 -6.98
C GLU A 347 -4.18 18.51 -6.10
N PRO A 348 -4.44 19.75 -6.56
CA PRO A 348 -5.39 20.66 -5.93
C PRO A 348 -6.84 20.15 -6.01
N PHE A 349 -7.65 20.43 -4.98
CA PHE A 349 -9.08 20.06 -4.97
C PHE A 349 -9.90 20.72 -6.09
N ALA A 350 -9.47 21.89 -6.60
CA ALA A 350 -10.11 22.54 -7.73
C ALA A 350 -10.01 21.70 -9.01
N ASP A 351 -8.84 21.09 -9.25
CA ASP A 351 -8.63 20.19 -10.39
C ASP A 351 -9.45 18.90 -10.20
N TYR A 352 -9.45 18.31 -8.99
CA TYR A 352 -10.30 17.14 -8.66
C TYR A 352 -11.77 17.41 -8.99
N LYS A 353 -12.32 18.53 -8.50
CA LYS A 353 -13.71 18.91 -8.77
C LYS A 353 -13.96 19.10 -10.27
N THR A 354 -13.07 19.82 -10.96
CA THR A 354 -13.22 20.12 -12.40
C THR A 354 -13.28 18.84 -13.22
N ILE A 355 -12.32 17.94 -13.00
CA ILE A 355 -12.25 16.67 -13.72
C ILE A 355 -13.43 15.76 -13.36
N PHE A 356 -13.81 15.68 -12.08
CA PHE A 356 -14.95 14.85 -11.64
C PHE A 356 -16.27 15.29 -12.27
N ILE A 357 -16.57 16.59 -12.27
CA ILE A 357 -17.79 17.13 -12.89
C ILE A 357 -17.78 16.99 -14.41
N ASP A 358 -16.61 17.18 -15.06
CA ASP A 358 -16.47 16.94 -16.50
C ASP A 358 -16.76 15.48 -16.85
N ILE A 359 -16.20 14.52 -16.10
CA ILE A 359 -16.48 13.09 -16.27
C ILE A 359 -17.97 12.79 -16.05
N MET A 360 -18.56 13.34 -14.99
CA MET A 360 -19.98 13.16 -14.64
C MET A 360 -20.88 13.49 -15.84
N SER A 361 -20.56 14.56 -16.59
CA SER A 361 -21.31 14.98 -17.78
C SER A 361 -21.15 14.05 -19.01
N LYS A 362 -20.19 13.12 -18.97
CA LYS A 362 -19.81 12.23 -20.08
C LYS A 362 -20.07 10.74 -19.77
N ILE A 363 -20.68 10.43 -18.63
CA ILE A 363 -21.01 9.04 -18.29
C ILE A 363 -22.09 8.52 -19.26
N PRO A 364 -21.91 7.33 -19.87
CA PRO A 364 -22.82 6.81 -20.90
C PRO A 364 -24.15 6.26 -20.39
N PHE A 365 -24.40 6.34 -19.08
CA PHE A 365 -25.60 5.85 -18.42
C PHE A 365 -26.10 6.90 -17.43
N LYS A 366 -27.36 6.78 -17.05
CA LYS A 366 -27.97 7.74 -16.13
C LYS A 366 -27.39 7.57 -14.73
N ILE A 367 -27.10 8.71 -14.12
CA ILE A 367 -26.60 8.89 -12.75
C ILE A 367 -27.40 10.01 -12.09
N GLU A 368 -27.24 10.19 -10.78
CA GLU A 368 -27.81 11.35 -10.08
C GLU A 368 -27.24 12.65 -10.66
N GLU A 369 -28.06 13.70 -10.78
CA GLU A 369 -27.64 14.99 -11.37
C GLU A 369 -26.66 15.76 -10.47
N GLU A 370 -26.74 15.54 -9.16
CA GLU A 370 -25.91 16.21 -8.15
C GLU A 370 -24.89 15.23 -7.56
N PRO A 371 -23.68 15.68 -7.21
CA PRO A 371 -22.69 14.84 -6.52
C PRO A 371 -23.18 14.35 -5.16
N LEU A 372 -22.78 13.14 -4.79
CA LEU A 372 -23.04 12.57 -3.48
C LEU A 372 -22.32 13.37 -2.37
N GLU A 373 -22.99 13.61 -1.25
CA GLU A 373 -22.42 14.35 -0.12
C GLU A 373 -22.32 13.47 1.14
N ALA A 374 -21.12 13.42 1.73
CA ALA A 374 -20.90 12.85 3.06
C ALA A 374 -20.83 13.99 4.10
N ILE A 375 -21.72 13.96 5.08
CA ILE A 375 -21.90 15.06 6.05
C ILE A 375 -21.05 14.83 7.30
N LYS A 376 -20.35 15.87 7.77
CA LYS A 376 -19.52 15.80 8.98
C LYS A 376 -20.36 15.48 10.21
N LEU A 377 -19.89 14.53 11.01
CA LEU A 377 -20.42 14.29 12.34
C LEU A 377 -20.01 15.42 13.29
N GLN A 378 -20.97 15.95 14.04
CA GLN A 378 -20.69 16.96 15.06
C GLN A 378 -20.12 16.28 16.31
N TYR A 379 -18.84 16.50 16.60
CA TYR A 379 -18.24 16.08 17.88
C TYR A 379 -16.95 16.83 18.18
N ASN A 380 -16.71 17.13 19.46
CA ASN A 380 -15.45 17.70 19.92
C ASN A 380 -14.38 16.59 19.98
N ASN A 381 -13.39 16.66 19.10
CA ASN A 381 -12.26 15.73 19.11
C ASN A 381 -11.49 15.83 20.44
N GLU A 382 -11.69 14.88 21.34
CA GLU A 382 -10.83 14.66 22.51
C GLU A 382 -9.53 13.99 22.04
N ASN A 383 -8.60 14.76 21.48
CA ASN A 383 -7.31 14.22 21.03
C ASN A 383 -6.53 13.58 22.21
N PRO A 384 -5.75 12.50 21.98
CA PRO A 384 -4.86 11.95 23.00
C PRO A 384 -3.86 13.03 23.42
N LYS A 385 -3.49 13.06 24.70
CA LYS A 385 -2.48 14.00 25.19
C LYS A 385 -1.11 13.33 25.15
N SER A 386 -0.10 14.05 24.66
CA SER A 386 1.30 13.64 24.83
C SER A 386 1.69 13.70 26.31
N TYR A 387 2.53 12.77 26.77
CA TYR A 387 3.19 12.88 28.07
C TYR A 387 4.37 13.85 28.04
N PHE A 388 4.84 14.22 26.84
CA PHE A 388 6.08 14.94 26.65
C PHE A 388 5.82 16.42 26.35
N ASP A 389 6.61 17.28 26.98
CA ASP A 389 6.64 18.72 26.76
C ASP A 389 7.48 19.08 25.51
N ASP A 390 7.63 20.38 25.30
CA ASP A 390 8.34 20.95 24.15
C ASP A 390 9.84 20.66 24.15
N TYR A 391 10.39 20.26 25.30
CA TYR A 391 11.78 19.89 25.52
C TYR A 391 11.97 18.37 25.57
N PHE A 392 10.91 17.61 25.25
CA PHE A 392 10.85 16.15 25.35
C PHE A 392 11.04 15.64 26.78
N ASN A 393 10.74 16.45 27.80
CA ASN A 393 10.62 15.98 29.18
C ASN A 393 9.21 15.49 29.47
N ILE A 394 9.05 14.64 30.47
CA ILE A 394 7.74 14.13 30.88
C ILE A 394 7.04 15.16 31.78
N GLU A 395 5.88 15.68 31.36
CA GLU A 395 5.09 16.64 32.15
C GLU A 395 4.55 16.04 33.45
N ASN A 396 4.17 14.75 33.43
CA ASN A 396 3.66 14.01 34.59
C ASN A 396 4.40 12.67 34.73
N LYS A 397 5.56 12.71 35.41
CA LYS A 397 6.43 11.55 35.63
C LYS A 397 5.70 10.40 36.35
N GLU A 398 4.97 10.70 37.42
CA GLU A 398 4.23 9.71 38.20
C GLU A 398 3.25 8.93 37.31
N ARG A 399 2.45 9.62 36.49
CA ARG A 399 1.51 8.97 35.58
C ARG A 399 2.22 8.13 34.53
N PHE A 400 3.31 8.63 33.95
CA PHE A 400 4.09 7.89 32.98
C PHE A 400 4.69 6.61 33.58
N HIS A 401 5.23 6.69 34.80
CA HIS A 401 5.78 5.52 35.51
C HIS A 401 4.72 4.48 35.85
N GLN A 402 3.51 4.91 36.24
CA GLN A 402 2.37 3.99 36.42
C GLN A 402 2.04 3.25 35.12
N VAL A 403 2.02 3.97 33.98
CA VAL A 403 1.76 3.38 32.65
C VAL A 403 2.87 2.43 32.26
N LEU A 404 4.14 2.80 32.51
CA LEU A 404 5.30 1.95 32.26
C LEU A 404 5.19 0.64 33.05
N GLN A 405 5.01 0.69 34.37
CA GLN A 405 4.88 -0.50 35.21
C GLN A 405 3.70 -1.38 34.78
N SER A 406 2.56 -0.75 34.47
CA SER A 406 1.36 -1.45 33.98
C SER A 406 1.63 -2.20 32.66
N ALA A 407 2.30 -1.54 31.70
CA ALA A 407 2.65 -2.14 30.40
C ALA A 407 3.65 -3.30 30.53
N LEU A 408 4.53 -3.23 31.53
CA LEU A 408 5.51 -4.26 31.86
C LEU A 408 4.97 -5.35 32.78
N PHE A 409 3.70 -5.26 33.21
CA PHE A 409 3.10 -6.20 34.16
C PHE A 409 3.88 -6.30 35.47
N GLU A 410 4.32 -5.14 35.99
CA GLU A 410 5.11 -4.99 37.22
C GLU A 410 6.51 -5.64 37.16
N GLU A 411 6.98 -6.02 35.95
CA GLU A 411 8.34 -6.52 35.76
C GLU A 411 9.37 -5.40 35.63
N GLN A 412 10.57 -5.64 36.15
CA GLN A 412 11.68 -4.69 36.09
C GLN A 412 12.22 -4.56 34.65
N LEU A 413 12.23 -3.33 34.13
CA LEU A 413 12.84 -3.00 32.83
C LEU A 413 14.37 -3.01 32.90
N THR A 414 14.99 -3.58 31.87
CA THR A 414 16.41 -3.34 31.55
C THR A 414 16.51 -2.62 30.20
N VAL A 415 17.31 -1.55 30.14
CA VAL A 415 17.66 -0.84 28.92
C VAL A 415 19.14 -1.04 28.62
N GLU A 416 19.44 -1.55 27.44
CA GLU A 416 20.81 -1.78 26.97
C GLU A 416 21.12 -0.85 25.79
N ILE A 417 22.24 -0.15 25.82
CA ILE A 417 22.72 0.67 24.71
C ILE A 417 23.95 -0.01 24.11
N TRP A 418 23.79 -0.57 22.91
CA TRP A 418 24.80 -1.33 22.17
C TRP A 418 25.44 -0.44 21.12
N TYR A 419 26.76 -0.28 21.18
CA TYR A 419 27.50 0.60 20.28
C TYR A 419 28.97 0.18 20.14
N ASN A 420 29.63 0.67 19.10
CA ASN A 420 31.09 0.65 18.95
C ASN A 420 31.66 2.07 19.15
N GLY A 421 32.97 2.17 19.38
CA GLY A 421 33.65 3.46 19.54
C GLY A 421 33.33 4.48 18.44
N GLY A 422 33.25 5.77 18.81
CA GLY A 422 32.91 6.88 17.91
C GLY A 422 31.43 7.30 17.93
N SER A 423 30.61 6.66 18.78
CA SER A 423 29.18 6.97 18.96
C SER A 423 28.85 7.60 20.32
N GLU A 424 29.86 8.09 21.05
CA GLU A 424 29.74 8.55 22.44
C GLU A 424 28.68 9.65 22.58
N LYS A 425 28.65 10.61 21.66
CA LYS A 425 27.66 11.71 21.67
C LYS A 425 26.21 11.21 21.57
N ILE A 426 25.98 10.12 20.81
CA ILE A 426 24.64 9.51 20.66
C ILE A 426 24.29 8.80 21.97
N VAL A 427 25.22 8.05 22.54
CA VAL A 427 25.07 7.33 23.81
C VAL A 427 24.77 8.31 24.95
N GLU A 428 25.49 9.43 25.03
CA GLU A 428 25.27 10.48 26.03
C GLU A 428 23.87 11.07 25.95
N GLN A 429 23.39 11.40 24.75
CA GLN A 429 22.02 11.93 24.58
C GLN A 429 20.95 10.89 24.92
N LEU A 430 21.14 9.64 24.52
CA LEU A 430 20.23 8.55 24.91
C LEU A 430 20.18 8.41 26.42
N LYS A 431 21.33 8.29 27.09
CA LYS A 431 21.41 8.19 28.55
C LYS A 431 20.75 9.38 29.23
N TYR A 432 21.00 10.61 28.75
CA TYR A 432 20.38 11.80 29.31
C TYR A 432 18.85 11.72 29.34
N PHE A 433 18.22 11.45 28.19
CA PHE A 433 16.75 11.37 28.13
C PHE A 433 16.21 10.15 28.88
N LEU A 434 16.82 8.98 28.71
CA LEU A 434 16.38 7.76 29.38
C LEU A 434 16.47 7.89 30.91
N SER A 435 17.59 8.40 31.44
CA SER A 435 17.76 8.61 32.88
C SER A 435 16.77 9.64 33.42
N ASN A 436 16.47 10.72 32.69
CA ASN A 436 15.47 11.69 33.12
C ASN A 436 14.04 11.12 33.07
N HIS A 437 13.70 10.34 32.04
CA HIS A 437 12.36 9.76 31.88
C HIS A 437 12.08 8.66 32.90
N LEU A 438 13.11 7.87 33.21
CA LEU A 438 13.04 6.66 34.03
C LEU A 438 13.60 6.88 35.44
N GLU A 439 13.84 8.14 35.82
CA GLU A 439 14.19 8.54 37.18
C GLU A 439 13.17 7.96 38.17
N ASP A 440 13.64 7.56 39.35
CA ASP A 440 12.82 6.95 40.42
C ASP A 440 12.11 5.63 40.05
N THR A 441 12.38 5.06 38.87
CA THR A 441 11.95 3.69 38.54
C THR A 441 13.03 2.67 38.89
N ALA A 442 12.66 1.41 39.05
CA ALA A 442 13.61 0.31 39.25
C ALA A 442 14.40 -0.06 37.97
N THR A 443 14.39 0.77 36.93
CA THR A 443 14.97 0.45 35.62
C THR A 443 16.50 0.43 35.66
N ILE A 444 17.10 -0.57 35.03
CA ILE A 444 18.55 -0.69 34.88
C ILE A 444 18.96 -0.19 33.50
N ILE A 445 19.80 0.85 33.41
CA ILE A 445 20.34 1.35 32.14
C ILE A 445 21.82 0.98 32.05
N THR A 446 22.20 0.22 31.02
CA THR A 446 23.57 -0.25 30.81
C THR A 446 24.06 -0.01 29.39
N THR A 447 25.37 0.02 29.21
CA THR A 447 26.03 0.04 27.90
C THR A 447 26.70 -1.28 27.62
N ARG A 448 26.69 -1.69 26.36
CA ARG A 448 27.28 -2.93 25.86
C ARG A 448 28.07 -2.65 24.59
N ASP A 449 29.13 -3.42 24.35
CA ASP A 449 29.91 -3.37 23.12
C ASP A 449 29.16 -4.14 22.03
N LEU A 450 28.98 -3.52 20.84
CA LEU A 450 28.30 -4.17 19.73
C LEU A 450 29.23 -5.13 18.96
N GLY A 451 30.53 -4.82 18.92
CA GLY A 451 31.58 -5.68 18.38
C GLY A 451 31.29 -6.21 16.97
N GLU A 452 31.59 -7.49 16.78
CA GLU A 452 31.42 -8.24 15.52
C GLU A 452 29.98 -8.31 15.03
N PHE A 453 28.98 -8.05 15.88
CA PHE A 453 27.57 -8.06 15.46
C PHE A 453 27.25 -6.90 14.51
N SER A 454 28.09 -5.86 14.48
CA SER A 454 27.94 -4.71 13.59
C SER A 454 28.51 -4.93 12.18
N GLU A 455 29.33 -5.97 11.98
CA GLU A 455 30.07 -6.16 10.73
C GLU A 455 29.17 -6.64 9.60
N CYS A 456 29.63 -6.48 8.35
CA CYS A 456 28.94 -7.03 7.17
C CYS A 456 28.66 -8.53 7.36
N LEU A 457 27.50 -8.98 6.88
CA LEU A 457 27.22 -10.42 6.83
C LEU A 457 28.15 -11.10 5.82
N GLU A 458 28.69 -12.27 6.16
CA GLU A 458 29.51 -13.05 5.24
C GLU A 458 28.70 -13.48 4.01
N LEU A 459 29.20 -13.17 2.82
CA LEU A 459 28.56 -13.55 1.57
C LEU A 459 29.19 -14.83 1.03
N LYS A 460 28.67 -15.98 1.44
CA LYS A 460 29.21 -17.30 1.02
C LYS A 460 28.87 -17.69 -0.42
N ASN A 461 27.82 -17.11 -1.00
CA ASN A 461 27.42 -17.35 -2.40
C ASN A 461 27.01 -16.04 -3.08
N GLU A 462 27.93 -15.47 -3.85
CA GLU A 462 27.74 -14.20 -4.57
C GLU A 462 26.60 -14.24 -5.60
N ASN A 463 26.32 -15.42 -6.16
CA ASN A 463 25.28 -15.61 -7.16
C ASN A 463 23.87 -15.71 -6.56
N SER A 464 23.75 -15.84 -5.24
CA SER A 464 22.44 -15.89 -4.58
C SER A 464 21.82 -14.49 -4.47
N LYS A 465 20.54 -14.37 -4.85
CA LYS A 465 19.75 -13.15 -4.64
C LYS A 465 19.53 -12.84 -3.15
N LYS A 466 19.73 -13.81 -2.24
CA LYS A 466 19.57 -13.66 -0.78
C LYS A 466 20.77 -14.26 -0.05
N ASN A 467 21.30 -13.56 0.94
CA ASN A 467 22.36 -14.08 1.81
C ASN A 467 21.77 -14.81 3.04
N LEU A 468 21.03 -15.90 2.80
CA LEU A 468 20.38 -16.63 3.90
C LEU A 468 21.39 -17.25 4.88
N GLU A 469 22.55 -17.66 4.39
CA GLU A 469 23.55 -18.31 5.24
C GLU A 469 24.20 -17.30 6.18
N GLY A 470 24.78 -16.21 5.66
CA GLY A 470 25.36 -15.16 6.49
C GLY A 470 24.34 -14.51 7.43
N PHE A 471 23.08 -14.40 7.01
CA PHE A 471 21.98 -13.95 7.87
C PHE A 471 21.76 -14.86 9.07
N ASN A 472 21.69 -16.18 8.86
CA ASN A 472 21.50 -17.15 9.93
C ASN A 472 22.74 -17.30 10.81
N ASP A 473 23.94 -17.26 10.22
CA ASP A 473 25.20 -17.33 10.96
C ASP A 473 25.31 -16.18 11.97
N ARG A 474 24.90 -14.96 11.58
CA ARG A 474 24.85 -13.82 12.50
C ARG A 474 23.80 -14.00 13.61
N ILE A 475 22.66 -14.63 13.34
CA ILE A 475 21.67 -14.96 14.38
C ILE A 475 22.27 -15.96 15.38
N ASP A 476 22.87 -17.05 14.89
CA ASP A 476 23.50 -18.07 15.74
C ASP A 476 24.65 -17.48 16.57
N LEU A 477 25.45 -16.58 15.97
CA LEU A 477 26.52 -15.87 16.67
C LEU A 477 25.98 -15.06 17.86
N ILE A 478 24.89 -14.32 17.67
CA ILE A 478 24.27 -13.53 18.72
C ILE A 478 23.69 -14.43 19.82
N GLU A 479 22.97 -15.48 19.44
CA GLU A 479 22.39 -16.43 20.41
C GLU A 479 23.44 -17.12 21.27
N ASN A 480 24.61 -17.44 20.70
CA ASN A 480 25.68 -18.11 21.41
C ASN A 480 26.47 -17.17 22.35
N ASN A 481 26.49 -15.86 22.08
CA ASN A 481 27.28 -14.88 22.83
C ASN A 481 26.46 -14.04 23.82
N ILE A 482 25.14 -13.98 23.66
CA ILE A 482 24.27 -13.19 24.52
C ILE A 482 23.36 -14.11 25.34
N GLU A 483 23.41 -13.97 26.66
CA GLU A 483 22.52 -14.70 27.56
C GLU A 483 21.05 -14.34 27.32
N HIS A 484 20.21 -15.37 27.30
CA HIS A 484 18.77 -15.24 27.18
C HIS A 484 18.18 -14.58 28.43
N THR A 485 17.31 -13.59 28.26
CA THR A 485 16.57 -12.94 29.34
C THR A 485 15.07 -13.13 29.17
N ASN A 486 14.38 -13.44 30.27
CA ASN A 486 12.92 -13.51 30.32
C ASN A 486 12.28 -12.20 30.80
N LYS A 487 13.10 -11.22 31.23
CA LYS A 487 12.64 -9.92 31.73
C LYS A 487 12.51 -8.92 30.58
N PRO A 488 11.62 -7.92 30.69
CA PRO A 488 11.48 -6.88 29.68
C PRO A 488 12.82 -6.17 29.45
N THR A 489 13.36 -6.32 28.24
CA THR A 489 14.66 -5.75 27.88
C THR A 489 14.55 -5.01 26.55
N LEU A 490 14.89 -3.72 26.57
CA LEU A 490 14.91 -2.86 25.39
C LEU A 490 16.37 -2.52 25.02
N ALA A 491 16.79 -2.90 23.82
CA ALA A 491 18.12 -2.65 23.30
C ALA A 491 18.10 -1.53 22.25
N PHE A 492 18.80 -0.42 22.53
CA PHE A 492 19.13 0.59 21.54
C PHE A 492 20.45 0.22 20.86
N VAL A 493 20.41 -0.05 19.57
CA VAL A 493 21.54 -0.51 18.77
C VAL A 493 21.99 0.62 17.84
N ILE A 494 23.22 1.11 18.05
CA ILE A 494 23.84 2.11 17.18
C ILE A 494 24.58 1.37 16.07
N LEU A 495 24.03 1.42 14.86
CA LEU A 495 24.51 0.67 13.69
C LEU A 495 24.64 1.60 12.49
N ALA A 496 25.70 1.43 11.69
CA ALA A 496 25.89 2.18 10.46
C ALA A 496 24.68 2.06 9.50
N GLY A 497 24.47 3.07 8.67
CA GLY A 497 23.40 3.05 7.67
C GLY A 497 23.64 2.02 6.56
N PRO A 498 22.60 1.62 5.81
CA PRO A 498 22.71 0.62 4.72
C PRO A 498 23.76 0.94 3.65
N GLY A 499 24.11 2.23 3.48
CA GLY A 499 25.13 2.68 2.53
C GLY A 499 26.57 2.30 2.90
N GLU A 500 26.83 1.98 4.17
CA GLU A 500 28.17 1.61 4.66
C GLU A 500 28.48 0.12 4.50
N PHE A 501 27.46 -0.73 4.32
CA PHE A 501 27.66 -2.16 4.10
C PHE A 501 27.91 -2.45 2.62
N LYS A 502 29.19 -2.57 2.26
CA LYS A 502 29.66 -2.65 0.88
C LYS A 502 30.30 -3.99 0.55
N ILE A 503 30.14 -4.42 -0.70
CA ILE A 503 30.89 -5.52 -1.31
C ILE A 503 31.77 -4.98 -2.43
N LYS A 504 32.85 -5.70 -2.76
CA LYS A 504 33.67 -5.38 -3.93
C LYS A 504 33.05 -5.98 -5.18
N ASP A 505 32.91 -5.19 -6.23
CA ASP A 505 32.52 -5.68 -7.55
C ASP A 505 33.69 -6.40 -8.25
N SER A 506 33.42 -6.96 -9.43
CA SER A 506 34.43 -7.66 -10.24
C SER A 506 35.61 -6.78 -10.68
N ASN A 507 35.47 -5.46 -10.58
CA ASN A 507 36.51 -4.48 -10.89
C ASN A 507 37.20 -3.93 -9.63
N GLY A 508 36.86 -4.45 -8.45
CA GLY A 508 37.41 -4.05 -7.16
C GLY A 508 36.78 -2.80 -6.54
N ASN A 509 35.71 -2.23 -7.13
CA ASN A 509 35.03 -1.06 -6.57
C ASN A 509 34.06 -1.47 -5.46
N GLU A 510 33.96 -0.67 -4.42
CA GLU A 510 32.99 -0.90 -3.35
C GLU A 510 31.60 -0.41 -3.74
N LYS A 511 30.60 -1.26 -3.56
CA LYS A 511 29.20 -0.97 -3.80
C LYS A 511 28.36 -1.42 -2.62
N SER A 512 27.47 -0.56 -2.14
CA SER A 512 26.51 -0.90 -1.09
C SER A 512 25.62 -2.07 -1.53
N ASP A 513 25.43 -3.07 -0.67
CA ASP A 513 24.61 -4.23 -0.97
C ASP A 513 23.77 -4.63 0.25
N SER A 514 22.44 -4.58 0.09
CA SER A 514 21.48 -4.97 1.13
C SER A 514 21.62 -6.43 1.61
N ARG A 515 22.29 -7.31 0.85
CA ARG A 515 22.53 -8.71 1.22
C ARG A 515 23.56 -8.85 2.34
N VAL A 516 24.39 -7.83 2.57
CA VAL A 516 25.41 -7.84 3.61
C VAL A 516 25.07 -6.95 4.81
N ASP A 517 23.91 -6.27 4.78
CA ASP A 517 23.41 -5.47 5.90
C ASP A 517 22.97 -6.37 7.08
N PRO A 518 23.61 -6.26 8.26
CA PRO A 518 23.34 -7.13 9.40
C PRO A 518 22.11 -6.71 10.22
N LYS A 519 21.51 -5.54 9.97
CA LYS A 519 20.45 -4.94 10.83
C LYS A 519 19.33 -5.91 11.19
N HIS A 520 18.82 -6.63 10.19
CA HIS A 520 17.72 -7.56 10.42
C HIS A 520 18.16 -8.85 11.12
N ALA A 521 19.38 -9.35 10.86
CA ALA A 521 19.92 -10.50 11.58
C ALA A 521 20.11 -10.15 13.07
N ILE A 522 20.60 -8.94 13.36
CA ILE A 522 20.72 -8.42 14.72
C ILE A 522 19.35 -8.36 15.40
N ARG A 523 18.33 -7.80 14.73
CA ARG A 523 16.98 -7.70 15.29
C ARG A 523 16.42 -9.07 15.69
N ILE A 524 16.55 -10.08 14.83
CA ILE A 524 16.05 -11.43 15.10
C ILE A 524 16.89 -12.14 16.17
N GLY A 525 18.22 -12.08 16.10
CA GLY A 525 19.10 -12.67 17.12
C GLY A 525 18.87 -12.06 18.50
N PHE A 526 18.65 -10.75 18.59
CA PHE A 526 18.28 -10.10 19.84
C PHE A 526 16.90 -10.53 20.33
N ALA A 527 15.92 -10.68 19.44
CA ALA A 527 14.60 -11.19 19.82
C ALA A 527 14.69 -12.62 20.41
N HIS A 528 15.52 -13.49 19.82
CA HIS A 528 15.78 -14.85 20.30
C HIS A 528 16.45 -14.89 21.68
N THR A 529 17.15 -13.82 22.07
CA THR A 529 17.74 -13.67 23.40
C THR A 529 16.87 -12.86 24.36
N GLY A 530 15.63 -12.51 23.96
CA GLY A 530 14.66 -11.83 24.82
C GLY A 530 14.70 -10.30 24.78
N ARG A 531 15.26 -9.69 23.72
CA ARG A 531 15.46 -8.24 23.61
C ARG A 531 14.66 -7.64 22.45
N LEU A 532 13.91 -6.59 22.76
CA LEU A 532 13.34 -5.70 21.74
C LEU A 532 14.43 -4.75 21.23
N THR A 533 14.44 -4.40 19.93
CA THR A 533 15.53 -3.60 19.34
C THR A 533 15.03 -2.34 18.66
N GLN A 534 15.75 -1.25 18.93
CA GLN A 534 15.62 0.02 18.24
C GLN A 534 16.95 0.46 17.67
N PHE A 535 16.96 0.86 16.39
CA PHE A 535 18.18 1.18 15.67
C PHE A 535 18.35 2.69 15.52
N ILE A 536 19.58 3.15 15.76
CA ILE A 536 20.00 4.52 15.46
C ILE A 536 21.17 4.45 14.50
N THR A 537 21.08 5.19 13.39
CA THR A 537 22.21 5.33 12.48
C THR A 537 22.97 6.62 12.78
N PRO A 538 24.31 6.58 12.95
CA PRO A 538 25.09 7.79 13.19
C PRO A 538 24.88 8.88 12.14
N GLU A 539 24.75 8.50 10.88
CA GLU A 539 24.58 9.42 9.75
C GLU A 539 23.28 10.22 9.90
N ALA A 540 22.16 9.53 10.17
CA ALA A 540 20.87 10.18 10.37
C ALA A 540 20.89 11.10 11.61
N PHE A 541 21.54 10.66 12.68
CA PHE A 541 21.70 11.47 13.89
C PHE A 541 22.46 12.77 13.60
N TYR A 542 23.64 12.69 12.98
CA TYR A 542 24.48 13.87 12.70
C TYR A 542 23.83 14.80 11.68
N GLU A 543 23.13 14.28 10.68
CA GLU A 543 22.34 15.11 9.76
C GLU A 543 21.22 15.86 10.47
N ALA A 544 20.46 15.18 11.33
CA ALA A 544 19.40 15.79 12.11
C ALA A 544 19.95 16.86 13.07
N GLU A 545 21.10 16.59 13.70
CA GLU A 545 21.77 17.53 14.61
C GLU A 545 22.24 18.78 13.87
N LYS A 546 22.85 18.62 12.69
CA LYS A 546 23.26 19.73 11.83
C LYS A 546 22.07 20.59 11.42
N LYS A 547 20.96 19.97 10.99
CA LYS A 547 19.72 20.68 10.62
C LYS A 547 19.16 21.47 11.81
N ARG A 548 19.16 20.87 13.00
CA ARG A 548 18.69 21.48 14.25
C ARG A 548 19.52 22.71 14.63
N LEU A 549 20.85 22.56 14.71
CA LEU A 549 21.77 23.64 15.07
C LEU A 549 21.68 24.82 14.09
N ASN A 550 21.64 24.55 12.79
CA ASN A 550 21.49 25.59 11.75
C ASN A 550 20.19 26.38 11.91
N LYS A 551 19.09 25.72 12.31
CA LYS A 551 17.80 26.38 12.49
C LYS A 551 17.79 27.28 13.73
N ILE A 552 18.38 26.81 14.83
CA ILE A 552 18.57 27.60 16.06
C ILE A 552 19.44 28.83 15.77
N GLU A 553 20.54 28.65 15.05
CA GLU A 553 21.45 29.75 14.70
C GLU A 553 20.75 30.80 13.82
N ARG A 554 20.01 30.36 12.78
CA ARG A 554 19.19 31.27 11.94
C ARG A 554 18.13 32.01 12.74
N TYR A 555 17.49 31.36 13.71
CA TYR A 555 16.53 32.03 14.60
C TYR A 555 17.23 33.10 15.44
N LYS A 556 18.38 32.79 16.06
CA LYS A 556 19.16 33.76 16.85
C LYS A 556 19.60 34.97 16.03
N ILE A 557 20.05 34.76 14.79
CA ILE A 557 20.42 35.85 13.86
C ILE A 557 19.21 36.75 13.59
N LYS A 558 18.07 36.16 13.22
CA LYS A 558 16.85 36.93 12.93
C LYS A 558 16.29 37.66 14.14
N MET A 559 16.37 37.07 15.33
CA MET A 559 15.96 37.72 16.58
C MET A 559 16.84 38.93 16.86
N LYS A 560 18.16 38.79 16.70
CA LYS A 560 19.10 39.90 16.85
C LYS A 560 18.83 41.01 15.82
N GLU A 561 18.54 40.67 14.57
CA GLU A 561 18.17 41.65 13.54
C GLU A 561 16.88 42.40 13.89
N TYR A 562 15.90 41.72 14.48
CA TYR A 562 14.66 42.34 14.98
C TYR A 562 14.92 43.27 16.18
N GLU A 563 15.69 42.81 17.17
CA GLU A 563 16.08 43.59 18.36
C GLU A 563 16.91 44.83 17.99
N GLU A 564 17.77 44.74 16.96
CA GLU A 564 18.55 45.85 16.42
C GLU A 564 17.75 46.78 15.49
N GLY A 565 16.45 46.53 15.28
CA GLY A 565 15.59 47.33 14.41
C GLY A 565 15.87 47.18 12.91
N LYS A 566 16.65 46.17 12.50
CA LYS A 566 16.95 45.85 11.09
C LYS A 566 15.86 45.02 10.41
N SER A 567 14.89 44.51 11.18
CA SER A 567 13.69 43.82 10.70
C SER A 567 12.46 44.34 11.44
N GLU A 568 11.40 44.68 10.72
CA GLU A 568 10.10 45.08 11.33
C GLU A 568 9.26 43.89 11.79
N LYS A 569 9.58 42.67 11.34
CA LYS A 569 8.84 41.45 11.66
C LYS A 569 9.58 40.62 12.70
N GLU A 570 8.89 40.34 13.80
CA GLU A 570 9.34 39.38 14.80
C GLU A 570 9.51 37.99 14.15
N PRO A 571 10.65 37.30 14.35
CA PRO A 571 10.87 35.96 13.84
C PRO A 571 9.85 34.98 14.42
N LYS A 572 9.36 34.06 13.58
CA LYS A 572 8.55 32.93 14.08
C LYS A 572 9.36 32.15 15.12
N SER A 573 8.74 31.86 16.26
CA SER A 573 9.31 31.06 17.33
C SER A 573 9.85 29.73 16.80
N LEU A 574 10.90 29.21 17.43
CA LEU A 574 11.36 27.85 17.17
C LEU A 574 10.21 26.87 17.43
N TYR A 575 10.12 25.82 16.60
CA TYR A 575 9.14 24.77 16.83
C TYR A 575 9.63 23.90 17.99
N LYS A 576 8.70 23.29 18.74
CA LYS A 576 9.00 22.32 19.82
C LYS A 576 10.06 21.29 19.41
N SER A 577 9.99 20.84 18.16
CA SER A 577 10.90 19.86 17.58
C SER A 577 12.37 20.31 17.44
N ASP A 578 12.66 21.59 17.59
CA ASP A 578 14.00 22.13 17.38
C ASP A 578 14.86 22.05 18.65
N ASN A 579 14.25 21.70 19.80
CA ASN A 579 14.92 21.64 21.10
C ASN A 579 15.85 20.43 21.28
N TYR A 580 15.61 19.34 20.56
CA TYR A 580 16.34 18.08 20.69
C TYR A 580 16.48 17.38 19.34
N ASN A 581 17.36 16.38 19.29
CA ASN A 581 17.56 15.60 18.08
C ASN A 581 16.35 14.69 17.83
N GLN A 582 15.68 14.86 16.68
CA GLN A 582 14.47 14.10 16.34
C GLN A 582 14.71 12.61 16.18
N VAL A 583 15.93 12.19 15.78
CA VAL A 583 16.27 10.76 15.68
C VAL A 583 16.25 10.12 17.07
N ILE A 584 16.84 10.78 18.07
CA ILE A 584 16.84 10.30 19.46
C ILE A 584 15.41 10.18 19.99
N LYS A 585 14.61 11.25 19.87
CA LYS A 585 13.20 11.23 20.30
C LYS A 585 12.43 10.08 19.66
N ASN A 586 12.43 10.01 18.33
CA ASN A 586 11.62 9.04 17.61
C ASN A 586 12.01 7.60 17.98
N THR A 587 13.32 7.36 18.16
CA THR A 587 13.83 6.05 18.59
C THR A 587 13.37 5.70 20.00
N ILE A 588 13.45 6.62 20.96
CA ILE A 588 12.99 6.39 22.34
C ILE A 588 11.47 6.15 22.38
N LEU A 589 10.68 6.96 21.65
CA LEU A 589 9.23 6.80 21.58
C LEU A 589 8.82 5.48 20.93
N ASP A 590 9.52 5.04 19.87
CA ASP A 590 9.25 3.74 19.25
C ASP A 590 9.63 2.57 20.18
N GLY A 591 10.71 2.72 20.96
CA GLY A 591 11.08 1.78 22.02
C GLY A 591 9.99 1.67 23.09
N TYR A 592 9.46 2.80 23.57
CA TYR A 592 8.32 2.85 24.50
C TYR A 592 7.06 2.22 23.91
N ARG A 593 6.77 2.42 22.61
CA ARG A 593 5.68 1.72 21.93
C ARG A 593 5.88 0.21 21.95
N GLN A 594 7.08 -0.30 21.64
CA GLN A 594 7.37 -1.74 21.64
C GLN A 594 7.20 -2.37 23.03
N LEU A 595 7.46 -1.62 24.10
CA LEU A 595 7.16 -2.04 25.47
C LEU A 595 5.65 -2.11 25.78
N GLY A 596 4.81 -1.52 24.94
CA GLY A 596 3.36 -1.46 25.11
C GLY A 596 2.86 -0.19 25.80
N ILE A 597 3.65 0.89 25.83
CA ILE A 597 3.24 2.17 26.44
C ILE A 597 2.22 2.88 25.54
N LEU A 598 1.06 3.18 26.11
CA LEU A 598 -0.06 3.88 25.47
C LEU A 598 0.00 5.38 25.73
N THR A 599 -0.49 6.21 24.79
CA THR A 599 -0.70 7.66 25.01
C THR A 599 -1.74 7.92 26.09
N ASP A 600 -1.69 9.11 26.71
CA ASP A 600 -2.67 9.47 27.72
C ASP A 600 -4.04 9.73 27.09
N VAL A 601 -5.00 8.87 27.42
CA VAL A 601 -6.40 9.00 27.05
C VAL A 601 -7.30 9.24 28.25
N SER A 602 -6.76 9.61 29.41
CA SER A 602 -7.50 9.85 30.67
C SER A 602 -8.70 10.80 30.53
N LYS A 603 -8.64 11.76 29.60
CA LYS A 603 -9.73 12.69 29.32
C LYS A 603 -10.88 12.08 28.52
N ARG A 604 -10.70 10.87 27.95
CA ARG A 604 -11.70 10.19 27.12
C ARG A 604 -12.66 9.37 27.97
N LYS A 605 -13.74 10.03 28.40
CA LYS A 605 -14.87 9.38 29.11
C LYS A 605 -15.43 8.20 28.31
N MET A 606 -15.37 8.32 26.99
CA MET A 606 -15.83 7.39 25.97
C MET A 606 -15.10 6.04 25.91
N LEU A 607 -13.84 5.98 26.35
CA LEU A 607 -13.06 4.72 26.40
C LEU A 607 -13.09 4.07 27.79
N LYS A 608 -13.80 4.67 28.74
CA LYS A 608 -13.92 4.13 30.09
C LYS A 608 -14.64 2.78 30.05
N ASN A 609 -14.13 1.79 30.77
CA ASN A 609 -14.65 0.42 30.83
C ASN A 609 -14.74 -0.30 29.47
N THR A 610 -14.04 0.19 28.43
CA THR A 610 -14.05 -0.41 27.09
C THR A 610 -12.64 -0.85 26.70
N VAL A 611 -12.51 -2.12 26.32
CA VAL A 611 -11.29 -2.68 25.72
C VAL A 611 -11.41 -2.58 24.21
N VAL A 612 -10.39 -2.03 23.54
CA VAL A 612 -10.41 -1.92 22.08
C VAL A 612 -9.53 -2.99 21.47
N SER A 613 -10.07 -3.79 20.57
CA SER A 613 -9.40 -4.94 19.98
C SER A 613 -9.27 -4.78 18.47
N GLY A 614 -8.10 -5.01 17.91
CA GLY A 614 -7.86 -5.06 16.47
C GLY A 614 -7.55 -6.49 16.05
N ILE A 615 -8.33 -7.04 15.13
CA ILE A 615 -8.05 -8.36 14.52
C ILE A 615 -7.44 -8.11 13.14
N TYR A 616 -6.17 -8.45 13.00
CA TYR A 616 -5.39 -8.32 11.77
C TYR A 616 -5.10 -9.72 11.20
N VAL A 617 -5.40 -9.91 9.91
CA VAL A 617 -5.12 -11.18 9.22
C VAL A 617 -3.84 -11.03 8.42
N CYS A 618 -2.82 -11.80 8.80
CA CYS A 618 -1.57 -11.92 8.08
C CYS A 618 -1.79 -12.80 6.84
N ASN A 619 -1.29 -12.35 5.68
CA ASN A 619 -1.22 -13.19 4.48
C ASN A 619 -0.05 -14.19 4.60
N TYR A 620 0.18 -15.00 3.57
CA TYR A 620 1.40 -15.80 3.46
C TYR A 620 2.65 -14.92 3.62
N ILE A 621 3.49 -15.25 4.59
CA ILE A 621 4.72 -14.53 4.88
C ILE A 621 5.91 -15.45 4.61
N ASN A 622 6.88 -14.96 3.84
CA ASN A 622 8.19 -15.60 3.73
C ASN A 622 9.17 -14.79 4.59
N THR A 623 9.59 -15.36 5.71
CA THR A 623 10.53 -14.73 6.63
C THR A 623 11.92 -14.58 6.00
N LYS A 624 12.76 -13.69 6.56
CA LYS A 624 14.15 -13.52 6.09
C LYS A 624 15.03 -14.74 6.27
N ASN A 625 14.70 -15.64 7.20
CA ASN A 625 15.41 -16.91 7.39
C ASN A 625 14.93 -18.05 6.46
N GLY A 626 13.95 -17.78 5.58
CA GLY A 626 13.46 -18.74 4.57
C GLY A 626 12.29 -19.61 5.01
N THR A 627 11.63 -19.29 6.12
CA THR A 627 10.41 -19.97 6.60
C THR A 627 9.18 -19.38 5.93
N THR A 628 8.22 -20.22 5.53
CA THR A 628 6.92 -19.78 5.00
C THR A 628 5.84 -19.97 6.05
N LEU A 629 5.16 -18.91 6.44
CA LEU A 629 3.98 -18.94 7.32
C LEU A 629 2.70 -18.95 6.48
N GLU A 630 1.76 -19.83 6.81
CA GLU A 630 0.38 -19.76 6.28
C GLU A 630 -0.39 -18.57 6.87
N PRO A 631 -1.48 -18.09 6.24
CA PRO A 631 -2.29 -17.00 6.76
C PRO A 631 -2.83 -17.27 8.18
N PHE A 632 -2.79 -16.28 9.05
CA PHE A 632 -3.30 -16.39 10.43
C PHE A 632 -3.78 -15.04 10.97
N ALA A 633 -4.53 -15.07 12.07
CA ALA A 633 -5.02 -13.87 12.72
C ALA A 633 -4.21 -13.52 13.97
N ILE A 634 -3.91 -12.24 14.14
CA ILE A 634 -3.39 -11.62 15.35
C ILE A 634 -4.47 -10.70 15.90
N MET A 635 -4.82 -10.87 17.17
CA MET A 635 -5.67 -9.94 17.91
C MET A 635 -4.82 -9.14 18.90
N VAL A 636 -4.80 -7.82 18.77
CA VAL A 636 -4.20 -6.91 19.75
C VAL A 636 -5.32 -6.23 20.53
N THR A 637 -5.25 -6.28 21.85
CA THR A 637 -6.24 -5.68 22.76
C THR A 637 -5.59 -4.56 23.58
N CYS A 638 -6.15 -3.36 23.52
CA CYS A 638 -5.75 -2.21 24.33
C CYS A 638 -6.79 -1.96 25.42
N ASP A 639 -6.37 -2.15 26.68
CA ASP A 639 -7.13 -1.78 27.87
C ASP A 639 -6.59 -0.43 28.39
N PHE A 640 -7.28 0.65 28.06
CA PHE A 640 -6.86 2.01 28.42
C PHE A 640 -7.10 2.36 29.89
N GLU A 641 -7.91 1.57 30.61
CA GLU A 641 -8.12 1.74 32.04
C GLU A 641 -6.96 1.12 32.82
N LYS A 642 -6.58 -0.12 32.45
CA LYS A 642 -5.41 -0.79 33.01
C LYS A 642 -4.09 -0.32 32.41
N MET A 643 -4.11 0.48 31.35
CA MET A 643 -2.93 0.90 30.60
C MET A 643 -2.10 -0.29 30.09
N GLN A 644 -2.78 -1.33 29.62
CA GLN A 644 -2.17 -2.59 29.20
C GLN A 644 -2.50 -2.91 27.74
N ILE A 645 -1.50 -3.42 27.04
CA ILE A 645 -1.66 -4.01 25.71
C ILE A 645 -1.31 -5.49 25.80
N LYS A 646 -2.24 -6.32 25.35
CA LYS A 646 -2.02 -7.75 25.15
C LYS A 646 -2.18 -8.08 23.68
N ALA A 647 -1.48 -9.13 23.25
CA ALA A 647 -1.63 -9.68 21.92
C ALA A 647 -1.87 -11.18 22.01
N PHE A 648 -2.68 -11.67 21.09
CA PHE A 648 -3.15 -13.04 21.01
C PHE A 648 -3.02 -13.53 19.56
N ALA A 649 -2.49 -14.73 19.38
CA ALA A 649 -2.56 -15.46 18.13
C ALA A 649 -2.64 -16.96 18.39
N LYS A 650 -3.30 -17.69 17.48
CA LYS A 650 -3.28 -19.15 17.44
C LYS A 650 -2.47 -19.61 16.23
N MET A 651 -1.20 -19.89 16.48
CA MET A 651 -0.26 -20.50 15.54
C MET A 651 -0.35 -22.03 15.67
N GLU A 652 0.76 -22.75 15.86
CA GLU A 652 0.72 -24.14 16.33
C GLU A 652 0.22 -24.14 17.78
N THR A 653 0.77 -23.24 18.59
CA THR A 653 0.39 -23.03 19.99
C THR A 653 -0.55 -21.83 20.16
N VAL A 654 -1.21 -21.73 21.32
CA VAL A 654 -1.92 -20.50 21.71
C VAL A 654 -0.89 -19.58 22.34
N ILE A 655 -0.70 -18.40 21.77
CA ILE A 655 0.23 -17.39 22.27
C ILE A 655 -0.61 -16.23 22.78
N GLU A 656 -0.62 -15.97 24.09
CA GLU A 656 -1.21 -14.78 24.68
C GLU A 656 -0.25 -14.16 25.69
N TYR A 657 0.21 -12.95 25.41
CA TYR A 657 1.20 -12.29 26.23
C TYR A 657 1.00 -10.76 26.26
N PRO A 658 1.61 -10.07 27.24
CA PRO A 658 1.90 -8.65 27.14
C PRO A 658 2.52 -8.34 25.77
N TYR A 659 2.21 -7.17 25.20
CA TYR A 659 2.61 -6.81 23.83
C TYR A 659 4.11 -7.01 23.55
N TRP A 660 4.97 -6.54 24.46
CA TRP A 660 6.42 -6.67 24.34
C TRP A 660 6.88 -8.13 24.26
N LYS A 661 6.28 -8.99 25.09
CA LYS A 661 6.62 -10.41 25.16
C LYS A 661 6.04 -11.18 23.97
N PHE A 662 4.84 -10.82 23.53
CA PHE A 662 4.22 -11.41 22.34
C PHE A 662 5.08 -11.23 21.09
N ILE A 663 5.69 -10.04 20.90
CA ILE A 663 6.63 -9.78 19.79
C ILE A 663 7.76 -10.82 19.78
N LEU A 664 8.37 -11.04 20.95
CA LEU A 664 9.50 -11.96 21.10
C LEU A 664 9.08 -13.42 20.88
N GLU A 665 7.99 -13.85 21.50
CA GLU A 665 7.48 -15.23 21.38
C GLU A 665 7.03 -15.55 19.95
N LEU A 666 6.37 -14.61 19.27
CA LEU A 666 5.97 -14.79 17.88
C LEU A 666 7.18 -14.82 16.95
N SER A 667 8.17 -13.94 17.16
CA SER A 667 9.44 -13.98 16.42
C SER A 667 10.13 -15.34 16.59
N ASN A 668 10.21 -15.82 17.84
CA ASN A 668 10.80 -17.12 18.15
C ASN A 668 10.04 -18.27 17.46
N GLU A 669 8.71 -18.29 17.54
CA GLU A 669 7.91 -19.35 16.89
C GLU A 669 8.00 -19.30 15.37
N ALA A 670 7.95 -18.10 14.77
CA ALA A 670 8.06 -17.89 13.32
C ALA A 670 9.46 -18.22 12.77
N CYS A 671 10.50 -17.99 13.58
CA CYS A 671 11.89 -18.18 13.19
C CYS A 671 12.53 -19.45 13.78
N LYS A 672 11.78 -20.31 14.48
CA LYS A 672 12.23 -21.62 15.00
C LYS A 672 13.13 -22.31 13.96
N LYS A 673 14.38 -22.63 14.34
CA LYS A 673 15.57 -23.01 13.54
C LYS A 673 15.39 -24.05 12.42
N GLY A 674 14.46 -23.83 11.50
CA GLY A 674 14.03 -24.77 10.48
C GLY A 674 14.12 -24.14 9.10
N ARG A 675 15.26 -24.35 8.44
CA ARG A 675 15.50 -23.94 7.05
C ARG A 675 14.36 -24.44 6.15
N ASN A 676 13.76 -23.54 5.36
CA ASN A 676 12.76 -23.87 4.33
C ASN A 676 11.56 -24.68 4.83
N ARG A 677 11.09 -24.42 6.07
CA ARG A 677 9.87 -25.06 6.58
C ARG A 677 8.64 -24.22 6.29
N ARG A 678 7.51 -24.92 6.13
CA ARG A 678 6.18 -24.31 6.08
C ARG A 678 5.52 -24.51 7.44
N ILE A 679 5.22 -23.43 8.15
CA ILE A 679 4.47 -23.47 9.41
C ILE A 679 2.99 -23.39 9.06
N LYS A 680 2.26 -24.48 9.35
CA LYS A 680 0.80 -24.49 9.23
C LYS A 680 0.21 -23.77 10.42
N THR A 681 -0.62 -22.79 10.14
CA THR A 681 -1.35 -22.03 11.16
C THR A 681 -2.72 -22.66 11.37
N SER A 682 -3.30 -22.48 12.55
CA SER A 682 -4.64 -23.02 12.78
C SER A 682 -5.69 -22.28 11.92
N GLY A 683 -6.51 -23.04 11.20
CA GLY A 683 -7.63 -22.44 10.45
C GLY A 683 -8.68 -21.78 11.37
N ASN A 684 -8.71 -22.11 12.66
CA ASN A 684 -9.70 -21.62 13.62
C ASN A 684 -9.22 -20.43 14.48
N GLY A 685 -8.07 -19.81 14.15
CA GLY A 685 -7.49 -18.74 14.98
C GLY A 685 -8.43 -17.54 15.19
N VAL A 686 -9.23 -17.17 14.18
CA VAL A 686 -10.25 -16.11 14.31
C VAL A 686 -11.34 -16.52 15.31
N ILE A 687 -11.84 -17.74 15.23
CA ILE A 687 -12.85 -18.25 16.18
C ILE A 687 -12.31 -18.20 17.61
N LYS A 688 -11.03 -18.58 17.81
CA LYS A 688 -10.39 -18.50 19.13
C LYS A 688 -10.26 -17.07 19.66
N CYS A 689 -10.07 -16.07 18.78
CA CYS A 689 -10.11 -14.66 19.17
C CYS A 689 -11.50 -14.30 19.72
N PHE A 690 -12.57 -14.67 19.01
CA PHE A 690 -13.94 -14.37 19.45
C PHE A 690 -14.37 -15.16 20.68
N GLU A 691 -14.03 -16.45 20.79
CA GLU A 691 -14.29 -17.24 22.01
C GLU A 691 -13.69 -16.57 23.26
N LYS A 692 -12.53 -15.91 23.11
CA LYS A 692 -11.89 -15.16 24.19
C LYS A 692 -12.67 -13.89 24.53
N LEU A 693 -13.04 -13.11 23.51
CA LEU A 693 -13.81 -11.86 23.69
C LEU A 693 -15.17 -12.12 24.33
N ILE A 694 -15.87 -13.17 23.91
CA ILE A 694 -17.21 -13.55 24.41
C ILE A 694 -17.16 -13.97 25.89
N LYS A 695 -16.04 -14.54 26.34
CA LYS A 695 -15.85 -14.96 27.75
C LYS A 695 -15.42 -13.83 28.67
N ASP A 696 -15.00 -12.69 28.13
CA ASP A 696 -14.60 -11.53 28.92
C ASP A 696 -15.86 -10.72 29.27
N GLU A 697 -15.98 -10.28 30.51
CA GLU A 697 -17.14 -9.51 30.99
C GLU A 697 -17.04 -8.02 30.61
N LYS A 698 -15.87 -7.56 30.16
CA LYS A 698 -15.67 -6.17 29.73
C LYS A 698 -16.41 -5.87 28.43
N ASN A 699 -16.68 -4.59 28.18
CA ASN A 699 -17.16 -4.14 26.88
C ASN A 699 -15.99 -4.11 25.89
N HIS A 700 -16.18 -4.66 24.70
CA HIS A 700 -15.17 -4.72 23.65
C HIS A 700 -15.60 -3.96 22.40
N LEU A 701 -14.74 -3.07 21.91
CA LEU A 701 -14.86 -2.47 20.59
C LEU A 701 -13.86 -3.16 19.65
N VAL A 702 -14.37 -3.99 18.74
CA VAL A 702 -13.56 -4.84 17.85
C VAL A 702 -13.50 -4.22 16.46
N VAL A 703 -12.30 -4.02 15.92
CA VAL A 703 -12.08 -3.53 14.56
C VAL A 703 -11.40 -4.59 13.71
N ILE A 704 -11.95 -4.81 12.51
CA ILE A 704 -11.41 -5.75 11.52
C ILE A 704 -11.16 -5.01 10.21
N ILE A 705 -9.98 -5.20 9.62
CA ILE A 705 -9.67 -4.69 8.28
C ILE A 705 -10.32 -5.60 7.24
N ALA A 706 -11.06 -5.01 6.31
CA ALA A 706 -11.66 -5.70 5.17
C ALA A 706 -10.79 -5.51 3.92
N ASP A 707 -9.73 -6.32 3.80
CA ASP A 707 -8.92 -6.45 2.60
C ASP A 707 -9.09 -7.82 1.93
N GLY A 708 -8.41 -8.04 0.80
CA GLY A 708 -8.50 -9.29 0.04
C GLY A 708 -7.97 -10.52 0.79
N THR A 709 -7.15 -10.34 1.83
CA THR A 709 -6.63 -11.44 2.67
C THR A 709 -7.64 -11.78 3.76
N SER A 710 -8.08 -10.77 4.49
CA SER A 710 -8.97 -10.89 5.64
C SER A 710 -10.35 -11.42 5.22
N ARG A 711 -10.89 -10.99 4.06
CA ARG A 711 -12.16 -11.49 3.51
C ARG A 711 -12.12 -12.98 3.15
N LYS A 712 -10.93 -13.55 2.91
CA LYS A 712 -10.81 -15.00 2.64
C LYS A 712 -11.02 -15.82 3.90
N LEU A 713 -10.52 -15.36 5.05
CA LEU A 713 -10.67 -16.06 6.34
C LEU A 713 -11.95 -15.64 7.08
N ILE A 714 -12.41 -14.41 6.93
CA ILE A 714 -13.58 -13.85 7.60
C ILE A 714 -14.57 -13.38 6.52
N LYS A 715 -15.20 -14.31 5.77
CA LYS A 715 -16.06 -13.90 4.63
C LYS A 715 -17.21 -12.99 5.04
N GLY A 716 -17.68 -13.07 6.29
CA GLY A 716 -18.73 -12.22 6.84
C GLY A 716 -18.44 -10.72 6.83
N ILE A 717 -17.19 -10.28 6.60
CA ILE A 717 -16.87 -8.84 6.42
C ILE A 717 -17.02 -8.34 4.97
N SER A 718 -17.29 -9.24 4.02
CA SER A 718 -17.57 -8.88 2.63
C SER A 718 -18.99 -8.35 2.47
N ASN A 719 -19.20 -7.39 1.57
CA ASN A 719 -20.54 -6.81 1.36
C ASN A 719 -21.59 -7.87 0.94
N SER A 720 -21.18 -8.87 0.16
CA SER A 720 -22.04 -9.97 -0.29
C SER A 720 -22.48 -10.90 0.83
N GLU A 721 -21.70 -11.03 1.91
CA GLU A 721 -22.11 -11.80 3.10
C GLU A 721 -22.85 -10.92 4.10
N ILE A 722 -22.45 -9.66 4.29
CA ILE A 722 -23.13 -8.71 5.19
C ILE A 722 -24.62 -8.63 4.87
N ILE A 723 -24.99 -8.49 3.60
CA ILE A 723 -26.40 -8.42 3.18
C ILE A 723 -27.18 -9.71 3.50
N LYS A 724 -26.56 -10.89 3.42
CA LYS A 724 -27.24 -12.17 3.68
C LYS A 724 -27.66 -12.32 5.14
N TYR A 725 -26.89 -11.74 6.05
CA TYR A 725 -27.11 -11.82 7.49
C TYR A 725 -27.63 -10.52 8.09
N LEU A 726 -28.00 -9.54 7.26
CA LEU A 726 -28.51 -8.24 7.71
C LEU A 726 -29.93 -8.38 8.27
N ASP A 727 -30.14 -7.87 9.47
CA ASP A 727 -31.44 -7.51 10.01
C ASP A 727 -31.80 -6.11 9.50
N GLU A 728 -32.77 -6.03 8.58
CA GLU A 728 -33.16 -4.75 7.95
C GLU A 728 -33.76 -3.75 8.96
N ASP A 729 -34.45 -4.24 9.99
CA ASP A 729 -35.08 -3.40 11.01
C ASP A 729 -34.02 -2.78 11.93
N LYS A 730 -33.02 -3.57 12.33
CA LYS A 730 -31.92 -3.11 13.19
C LYS A 730 -30.78 -2.44 12.43
N LYS A 731 -30.70 -2.63 11.11
CA LYS A 731 -29.57 -2.26 10.25
C LYS A 731 -28.23 -2.82 10.74
N GLN A 732 -28.24 -4.04 11.29
CA GLN A 732 -27.05 -4.72 11.81
C GLN A 732 -27.06 -6.18 11.36
N ILE A 733 -25.89 -6.82 11.34
CA ILE A 733 -25.84 -8.26 11.05
C ILE A 733 -26.34 -9.08 12.25
N ASN A 734 -26.91 -10.25 11.99
CA ASN A 734 -27.27 -11.25 13.00
C ASN A 734 -26.20 -12.33 13.16
N GLU A 735 -25.40 -12.59 12.13
CA GLU A 735 -24.37 -13.62 12.11
C GLU A 735 -23.11 -13.14 11.37
N LEU A 736 -21.94 -13.57 11.85
CA LEU A 736 -20.65 -13.36 11.22
C LEU A 736 -20.08 -14.70 10.76
N TYR A 737 -20.00 -14.89 9.45
CA TYR A 737 -19.40 -16.09 8.84
C TYR A 737 -17.87 -16.03 8.79
N ILE A 738 -17.22 -17.10 9.24
CA ILE A 738 -15.78 -17.33 9.23
C ILE A 738 -15.48 -18.57 8.39
N ASP A 739 -14.55 -18.43 7.44
CA ASP A 739 -14.11 -19.52 6.58
C ASP A 739 -12.86 -20.17 7.18
N ASN A 740 -13.07 -21.11 8.09
CA ASN A 740 -12.10 -22.14 8.42
C ASN A 740 -12.43 -23.39 7.57
N PHE A 741 -11.51 -24.33 7.39
CA PHE A 741 -11.72 -25.56 6.59
C PHE A 741 -12.94 -26.43 7.01
N GLU A 742 -13.62 -26.09 8.12
CA GLU A 742 -14.84 -26.72 8.64
C GLU A 742 -16.08 -25.81 8.63
N GLY A 743 -15.94 -24.51 8.28
CA GLY A 743 -16.98 -23.48 8.42
C GLY A 743 -17.25 -23.09 9.89
N GLY A 744 -17.36 -21.78 10.17
CA GLY A 744 -17.68 -21.27 11.51
C GLY A 744 -18.63 -20.08 11.45
N ILE A 745 -19.66 -20.08 12.30
CA ILE A 745 -20.61 -18.97 12.41
C ILE A 745 -20.57 -18.42 13.85
N ILE A 746 -20.43 -17.10 13.97
CA ILE A 746 -20.60 -16.40 15.24
C ILE A 746 -21.93 -15.68 15.20
N THR A 747 -22.83 -16.10 16.08
CA THR A 747 -24.15 -15.50 16.25
C THR A 747 -24.05 -14.28 17.18
N THR A 748 -24.75 -13.20 16.83
CA THR A 748 -24.62 -11.91 17.52
C THR A 748 -25.28 -11.85 18.90
N ASP A 749 -26.18 -12.80 19.23
CA ASP A 749 -26.72 -13.03 20.58
C ASP A 749 -25.62 -13.29 21.64
N LYS A 750 -24.46 -13.75 21.19
CA LYS A 750 -23.27 -13.95 22.04
C LYS A 750 -22.38 -12.71 22.14
N LEU A 751 -22.73 -11.62 21.46
CA LEU A 751 -21.91 -10.42 21.32
C LEU A 751 -22.48 -9.22 22.08
N ASN A 752 -23.32 -9.41 23.10
CA ASN A 752 -23.99 -8.30 23.82
C ASN A 752 -23.01 -7.24 24.38
N ASN A 753 -21.80 -7.65 24.76
CA ASN A 753 -20.72 -6.78 25.22
C ASN A 753 -19.69 -6.42 24.13
N ILE A 754 -19.93 -6.79 22.86
CA ILE A 754 -18.99 -6.63 21.75
C ILE A 754 -19.62 -5.78 20.64
N SER A 755 -18.99 -4.67 20.29
CA SER A 755 -19.30 -3.91 19.06
C SER A 755 -18.31 -4.26 17.96
N LEU A 756 -18.81 -4.66 16.79
CA LEU A 756 -18.02 -5.08 15.64
C LEU A 756 -18.01 -4.00 14.56
N ILE A 757 -16.82 -3.47 14.28
CA ILE A 757 -16.58 -2.44 13.28
C ILE A 757 -15.69 -2.99 12.16
N ARG A 758 -16.12 -2.78 10.92
CA ARG A 758 -15.32 -3.03 9.74
C ARG A 758 -14.61 -1.76 9.31
N MET A 759 -13.35 -1.87 8.88
CA MET A 759 -12.60 -0.76 8.30
C MET A 759 -11.99 -1.17 6.94
N ARG A 760 -11.92 -0.23 5.99
CA ARG A 760 -11.30 -0.42 4.68
C ARG A 760 -10.41 0.79 4.36
N VAL A 761 -9.23 0.50 3.80
CA VAL A 761 -8.15 1.49 3.54
C VAL A 761 -7.47 1.29 2.18
N ASN A 762 -8.04 0.45 1.32
CA ASN A 762 -7.49 0.12 0.00
C ASN A 762 -8.13 0.98 -1.10
N ASN A 763 -7.79 0.72 -2.36
CA ASN A 763 -8.30 1.46 -3.53
C ASN A 763 -9.82 1.29 -3.78
N GLU A 764 -10.53 0.51 -2.96
CA GLU A 764 -12.00 0.45 -2.93
C GLU A 764 -12.60 1.49 -1.96
N VAL A 765 -11.82 2.46 -1.50
CA VAL A 765 -12.31 3.67 -0.85
C VAL A 765 -12.21 4.81 -1.87
N PRO A 766 -13.28 5.58 -2.10
CA PRO A 766 -13.26 6.66 -3.08
C PRO A 766 -12.35 7.80 -2.64
N ASP A 767 -11.77 8.53 -3.60
CA ASP A 767 -11.16 9.84 -3.32
C ASP A 767 -12.25 10.86 -2.94
N TYR A 768 -11.85 12.09 -2.57
CA TYR A 768 -12.80 13.14 -2.24
C TYR A 768 -12.29 14.54 -2.59
N TYR A 769 -13.23 15.46 -2.71
CA TYR A 769 -12.97 16.89 -2.55
C TYR A 769 -13.91 17.49 -1.50
N PRO A 770 -13.47 18.51 -0.75
CA PRO A 770 -14.29 19.09 0.31
C PRO A 770 -15.31 20.10 -0.22
N GLY A 771 -16.41 20.28 0.52
CA GLY A 771 -17.32 21.39 0.31
C GLY A 771 -16.63 22.75 0.49
N LYS A 772 -17.09 23.75 -0.27
CA LYS A 772 -16.56 25.12 -0.21
C LYS A 772 -17.01 25.85 1.05
N ASN A 773 -16.17 26.73 1.57
CA ASN A 773 -16.54 27.65 2.66
C ASN A 773 -17.39 28.84 2.12
N GLU A 774 -17.81 29.74 3.01
CA GLU A 774 -18.54 30.97 2.64
C GLU A 774 -17.80 31.84 1.62
N LYS A 775 -16.46 31.82 1.65
CA LYS A 775 -15.57 32.53 0.72
C LYS A 775 -15.33 31.77 -0.60
N GLN A 776 -16.03 30.66 -0.83
CA GLN A 776 -15.86 29.75 -1.98
C GLN A 776 -14.51 29.01 -2.05
N GLU A 777 -13.72 29.05 -0.99
CA GLU A 777 -12.41 28.39 -0.91
C GLU A 777 -12.55 26.93 -0.45
N PHE A 778 -11.65 26.06 -0.94
CA PHE A 778 -11.53 24.71 -0.44
C PHE A 778 -10.76 24.72 0.89
N MET A 779 -11.44 24.37 1.98
CA MET A 779 -10.76 24.24 3.27
C MET A 779 -10.25 22.82 3.46
N ASN A 780 -9.07 22.67 4.06
CA ASN A 780 -8.63 21.36 4.53
C ASN A 780 -9.64 20.84 5.56
N LYS A 781 -10.14 19.62 5.34
CA LYS A 781 -11.15 18.99 6.17
C LYS A 781 -10.55 17.80 6.92
N SER A 782 -10.99 17.64 8.16
CA SER A 782 -10.68 16.49 9.00
C SER A 782 -11.89 16.11 9.84
N GLY A 783 -11.88 14.91 10.42
CA GLY A 783 -12.99 14.38 11.21
C GLY A 783 -13.64 13.18 10.56
N VAL A 784 -14.86 12.88 10.98
CA VAL A 784 -15.67 11.76 10.45
C VAL A 784 -16.84 12.33 9.66
N TYR A 785 -17.07 11.79 8.47
CA TYR A 785 -18.14 12.18 7.55
C TYR A 785 -19.03 10.96 7.31
N LYS A 786 -20.34 11.13 7.26
CA LYS A 786 -21.31 10.04 7.09
C LYS A 786 -21.99 10.16 5.73
N TYR A 787 -22.00 9.06 4.99
CA TYR A 787 -22.80 8.87 3.79
C TYR A 787 -23.63 7.60 3.97
N GLU A 788 -24.96 7.75 3.99
CA GLU A 788 -25.88 6.67 4.37
C GLU A 788 -25.46 5.95 5.67
N ASP A 789 -25.17 4.64 5.60
CA ASP A 789 -24.76 3.80 6.73
C ASP A 789 -23.23 3.64 6.82
N VAL A 790 -22.47 4.32 5.96
CA VAL A 790 -21.00 4.29 5.88
C VAL A 790 -20.39 5.58 6.41
N TYR A 791 -19.23 5.47 7.05
CA TYR A 791 -18.49 6.59 7.62
C TYR A 791 -17.10 6.71 6.99
N TYR A 792 -16.71 7.91 6.63
CA TYR A 792 -15.39 8.26 6.12
C TYR A 792 -14.58 9.03 7.16
N SER A 793 -13.40 8.51 7.45
CA SER A 793 -12.44 9.05 8.40
C SER A 793 -11.42 9.90 7.64
N LEU A 794 -11.17 11.14 8.07
CA LEU A 794 -10.14 12.02 7.50
C LEU A 794 -9.15 12.52 8.57
N ASP A 795 -7.85 12.44 8.28
CA ASP A 795 -6.81 12.96 9.16
C ASP A 795 -6.73 14.50 9.17
N THR A 796 -6.18 15.07 10.23
CA THR A 796 -5.77 16.47 10.33
C THR A 796 -4.47 16.72 9.57
N ARG A 797 -4.36 17.88 8.92
CA ARG A 797 -3.08 18.33 8.34
C ARG A 797 -2.07 18.70 9.42
N THR A 798 -0.78 18.42 9.20
CA THR A 798 0.28 18.91 10.10
C THR A 798 0.68 20.34 9.74
N GLU A 799 1.19 21.11 10.71
CA GLU A 799 1.70 22.48 10.49
C GLU A 799 2.86 22.56 9.49
N ARG A 800 3.49 21.43 9.16
CA ARG A 800 4.64 21.35 8.24
C ARG A 800 4.24 21.16 6.78
N GLU A 801 2.96 20.93 6.49
CA GLU A 801 2.46 20.73 5.14
C GLU A 801 1.94 22.04 4.53
N SER A 802 2.14 22.24 3.21
CA SER A 802 1.86 23.49 2.48
C SER A 802 0.40 23.97 2.61
N HIS A 803 0.16 25.16 3.16
CA HIS A 803 -1.19 25.68 3.45
C HIS A 803 -2.07 26.06 2.24
N THR A 804 -1.58 25.93 1.02
CA THR A 804 -2.18 26.53 -0.18
C THR A 804 -3.34 25.67 -0.70
N LEU A 805 -4.56 26.11 -0.40
CA LEU A 805 -5.83 25.61 -0.96
C LEU A 805 -6.69 26.82 -1.37
N ASP A 806 -6.16 27.73 -2.18
CA ASP A 806 -6.99 28.72 -2.86
C ASP A 806 -7.82 28.00 -3.96
N GLU A 807 -9.06 28.44 -4.16
CA GLU A 807 -10.00 27.96 -5.19
C GLU A 807 -9.39 28.00 -6.60
N LYS A 808 -8.46 28.92 -6.84
CA LYS A 808 -7.81 29.10 -8.15
C LYS A 808 -6.58 28.22 -8.37
N GLU A 809 -6.15 27.43 -7.39
CA GLU A 809 -4.94 26.63 -7.54
C GLU A 809 -5.17 25.45 -8.47
N SER A 810 -4.34 25.38 -9.51
CA SER A 810 -4.30 24.31 -10.49
C SER A 810 -2.85 23.91 -10.73
N ARG A 811 -2.58 22.65 -11.08
CA ARG A 811 -1.23 22.21 -11.47
C ARG A 811 -0.65 22.98 -12.64
N VAL A 812 -1.52 23.45 -13.52
CA VAL A 812 -1.17 24.29 -14.67
C VAL A 812 -0.44 25.57 -14.24
N ILE A 813 -0.75 26.11 -13.07
CA ILE A 813 -0.18 27.36 -12.57
C ILE A 813 0.59 27.20 -11.25
N ASN A 814 0.74 25.97 -10.73
CA ASN A 814 1.42 25.71 -9.46
C ASN A 814 2.11 24.34 -9.43
N ASN A 815 3.45 24.38 -9.36
CA ASN A 815 4.29 23.18 -9.30
C ASN A 815 4.47 22.61 -7.88
N SER A 816 4.03 23.31 -6.83
CA SER A 816 4.26 22.94 -5.43
C SER A 816 3.63 21.60 -5.04
N ALA A 817 4.06 20.98 -3.94
CA ALA A 817 3.43 19.75 -3.48
C ALA A 817 2.02 20.05 -2.92
N PHE A 818 1.03 19.28 -3.35
CA PHE A 818 -0.31 19.26 -2.74
C PHE A 818 -0.44 17.98 -1.94
N THR A 819 -0.77 18.09 -0.66
CA THR A 819 -1.01 16.91 0.19
C THR A 819 -2.45 16.94 0.63
N HIS A 820 -3.27 16.05 0.09
CA HIS A 820 -4.56 15.71 0.67
C HIS A 820 -4.43 14.42 1.49
N ARG A 821 -5.33 14.21 2.44
CA ARG A 821 -5.26 13.07 3.36
C ARG A 821 -5.95 11.86 2.77
N ASN A 822 -5.42 10.68 3.07
CA ASN A 822 -6.14 9.43 2.84
C ASN A 822 -7.49 9.49 3.56
N ILE A 823 -8.46 8.89 2.89
CA ILE A 823 -9.81 8.69 3.38
C ILE A 823 -9.96 7.21 3.70
N GLU A 824 -10.49 6.91 4.88
CA GLU A 824 -10.70 5.54 5.33
C GLU A 824 -12.18 5.28 5.56
N GLU A 825 -12.68 4.18 5.00
CA GLU A 825 -14.07 3.75 5.17
C GLU A 825 -14.22 2.95 6.46
N ILE A 826 -15.27 3.26 7.23
CA ILE A 826 -15.66 2.59 8.47
C ILE A 826 -17.14 2.22 8.37
N TYR A 827 -17.46 0.97 8.65
CA TYR A 827 -18.83 0.45 8.66
C TYR A 827 -19.11 -0.30 9.97
N PRO A 828 -20.08 0.14 10.78
CA PRO A 828 -20.50 -0.57 11.99
C PRO A 828 -21.35 -1.78 11.60
N MET A 829 -20.80 -2.99 11.73
CA MET A 829 -21.50 -4.22 11.37
C MET A 829 -22.54 -4.61 12.43
N TYR A 830 -22.16 -4.48 13.70
CA TYR A 830 -22.98 -4.80 14.86
C TYR A 830 -22.54 -3.94 16.05
N VAL A 831 -23.49 -3.48 16.86
CA VAL A 831 -23.23 -2.70 18.07
C VAL A 831 -23.97 -3.37 19.21
N GLY A 832 -23.20 -4.01 20.11
CA GLY A 832 -23.77 -4.75 21.23
C GLY A 832 -24.55 -3.86 22.19
N ASP A 833 -25.54 -4.46 22.87
CA ASP A 833 -26.51 -3.78 23.73
C ASP A 833 -25.90 -2.85 24.80
N ASN A 834 -24.69 -3.16 25.26
CA ASN A 834 -23.98 -2.32 26.24
C ASN A 834 -23.42 -1.01 25.66
N PHE A 835 -23.47 -0.82 24.33
CA PHE A 835 -23.01 0.38 23.65
C PHE A 835 -24.21 1.23 23.19
N ASN A 836 -24.39 2.38 23.84
CA ASN A 836 -25.59 3.20 23.61
C ASN A 836 -25.56 4.02 22.29
N ASN A 837 -24.45 4.09 21.56
CA ASN A 837 -24.35 4.95 20.37
C ASN A 837 -23.30 4.46 19.35
N ILE A 838 -23.73 4.23 18.10
CA ILE A 838 -22.89 3.83 16.96
C ILE A 838 -21.83 4.90 16.63
N GLU A 839 -22.23 6.16 16.54
CA GLU A 839 -21.33 7.27 16.16
C GLU A 839 -20.19 7.44 17.17
N HIS A 840 -20.46 7.15 18.44
CA HIS A 840 -19.44 7.09 19.49
C HIS A 840 -18.38 6.02 19.16
N CYS A 841 -18.78 4.79 18.83
CA CYS A 841 -17.85 3.74 18.41
C CYS A 841 -16.98 4.20 17.22
N ILE A 842 -17.59 4.82 16.20
CA ILE A 842 -16.88 5.32 15.01
C ILE A 842 -15.88 6.43 15.38
N LEU A 843 -16.29 7.39 16.21
CA LEU A 843 -15.44 8.48 16.67
C LEU A 843 -14.27 7.96 17.50
N ASN A 844 -14.47 6.93 18.34
CA ASN A 844 -13.39 6.26 19.06
C ASN A 844 -12.37 5.65 18.10
N ILE A 845 -12.82 4.94 17.06
CA ILE A 845 -11.92 4.36 16.05
C ILE A 845 -11.11 5.45 15.33
N HIS A 846 -11.79 6.51 14.88
CA HIS A 846 -11.12 7.67 14.26
C HIS A 846 -10.04 8.26 15.17
N ASN A 847 -10.37 8.43 16.45
CA ASN A 847 -9.53 9.07 17.43
C ASN A 847 -8.36 8.20 17.91
N LEU A 848 -8.49 6.87 17.85
CA LEU A 848 -7.42 5.92 18.17
C LEU A 848 -6.32 5.87 17.11
N ARG A 849 -6.55 6.43 15.93
CA ARG A 849 -5.50 6.64 14.94
C ARG A 849 -4.45 7.68 15.39
N LYS A 850 -4.77 8.52 16.37
CA LYS A 850 -3.81 9.45 17.01
C LYS A 850 -3.15 8.88 18.26
N ALA A 851 -3.54 7.68 18.70
CA ALA A 851 -3.17 7.19 20.04
C ALA A 851 -1.79 6.53 20.10
N SER A 852 -1.05 6.48 18.99
CA SER A 852 0.32 5.96 19.00
C SER A 852 1.29 7.00 19.55
N ILE A 853 2.07 6.63 20.56
CA ILE A 853 3.00 7.55 21.24
C ILE A 853 4.14 8.04 20.34
N GLN A 854 4.42 7.33 19.24
CA GLN A 854 5.48 7.68 18.28
C GLN A 854 5.09 8.82 17.33
N PHE A 855 3.81 9.16 17.22
CA PHE A 855 3.31 10.19 16.31
C PHE A 855 2.55 11.27 17.06
N GLU A 856 3.15 12.45 17.20
CA GLU A 856 2.51 13.56 17.92
C GLU A 856 1.51 14.36 17.08
N THR A 857 1.67 14.38 15.75
CA THR A 857 0.94 15.30 14.88
C THR A 857 0.15 14.63 13.76
N GLN A 858 0.35 13.34 13.52
CA GLN A 858 -0.26 12.60 12.39
C GLN A 858 -1.10 11.44 12.91
N LYS A 859 -2.25 11.17 12.26
CA LYS A 859 -2.95 9.90 12.46
C LYS A 859 -2.24 8.81 11.68
N THR A 860 -2.17 7.63 12.28
CA THR A 860 -1.91 6.40 11.55
C THR A 860 -3.09 6.10 10.62
N VAL A 861 -2.83 5.40 9.51
CA VAL A 861 -3.89 4.92 8.61
C VAL A 861 -4.86 4.00 9.38
N LEU A 862 -4.32 3.16 10.26
CA LEU A 862 -5.06 2.19 11.07
C LEU A 862 -5.23 2.68 12.52
N PRO A 863 -6.34 2.39 13.21
CA PRO A 863 -6.45 2.65 14.65
C PRO A 863 -5.41 1.86 15.44
N LEU A 864 -5.03 2.36 16.62
CA LEU A 864 -3.89 1.85 17.39
C LEU A 864 -3.78 0.32 17.48
N PRO A 865 -4.81 -0.47 17.84
CA PRO A 865 -4.66 -1.92 17.95
C PRO A 865 -4.27 -2.59 16.62
N LEU A 866 -4.88 -2.17 15.50
CA LEU A 866 -4.56 -2.69 14.16
C LEU A 866 -3.18 -2.21 13.68
N HIS A 867 -2.81 -0.96 13.99
CA HIS A 867 -1.48 -0.43 13.71
C HIS A 867 -0.39 -1.23 14.43
N LEU A 868 -0.60 -1.54 15.72
CA LEU A 868 0.32 -2.35 16.52
C LEU A 868 0.40 -3.80 16.03
N ALA A 869 -0.72 -4.39 15.61
CA ALA A 869 -0.76 -5.73 15.04
C ALA A 869 0.06 -5.81 13.74
N LYS A 870 -0.09 -4.82 12.86
CA LYS A 870 0.69 -4.72 11.62
C LYS A 870 2.19 -4.57 11.90
N LEU A 871 2.57 -3.71 12.85
CA LEU A 871 3.98 -3.48 13.18
C LEU A 871 4.69 -4.71 13.75
N ILE A 872 4.00 -5.60 14.47
CA ILE A 872 4.59 -6.88 14.93
C ILE A 872 5.17 -7.66 13.72
N ILE A 873 4.42 -7.72 12.63
CA ILE A 873 4.80 -8.45 11.41
C ILE A 873 5.91 -7.72 10.66
N ASP A 874 5.72 -6.43 10.42
CA ASP A 874 6.64 -5.61 9.61
C ASP A 874 8.03 -5.47 10.27
N ASP A 875 8.09 -5.43 11.61
CA ASP A 875 9.35 -5.25 12.32
C ASP A 875 10.11 -6.56 12.58
N TYR A 876 9.41 -7.64 12.95
CA TYR A 876 10.04 -8.85 13.53
C TYR A 876 9.84 -10.14 12.73
N ILE A 877 9.08 -10.13 11.63
CA ILE A 877 8.86 -11.35 10.82
C ILE A 877 9.32 -11.17 9.36
N ILE A 878 8.95 -10.04 8.73
CA ILE A 878 9.27 -9.72 7.33
C ILE A 878 10.65 -9.10 7.20
#